data_AF-A0A9Q0Z332-F1
#
_entry.id   AF-A0A9Q0Z332-F1
#
_cell.length_a   1.000
_cell.length_b   1.000
_cell.length_c   1.000
_cell.angle_alpha   90.00
_cell.angle_beta   90.00
_cell.angle_gamma   90.00
#
_symmetry.space_group_name_H-M   'P 1'
#
loop_
_entity.id
_entity.type
_entity.pdbx_description
1 polymer ?
#
loop_
_entity_poly.entity_id
_entity_poly.type
_entity_poly.pdbx_seq_one_letter_code
_entity_poly.pdbx_strand_id
1 'polypeptide(L)'
;MAELRHSSSLGARASSSPMKRDEDASPLIHGTTHDDDDRHHLSRDRDRSFWSFLSDDPRVFSLLNSRISLILIAVFFIVGLISAFSIFNRLNAPYLCKKDGIVLHCPHVNEAPSLWENPYSATTSWKPCAERRDNGISVTFLFKLCICWHIYVHRYGWLVNYSATFKEFCTSSILIMSDDILEFLFTYYLPPENETNGYIFIHAEGGLNQQRIAICNAVAVAKIMNATLILPVLKQDQIWKDQTKFEDIFDVNHFIDYLKYDVRIVRDIPEWFTDKSELFTSIRRTVKNIPKYAPAQFYVDNVLPRIKEKKIMALKPFVDRLGYDNVPSEINRLRCRVNYHALKFLPEIEEMSDLLVSRMRNRTGVSNPYMALHLRFEKGMVGLSFCDFVGTRDEKARMAEYRKKEWPRRYKNGSHLWQLALQKRKEGRCPLEPGEVAVILRAMGYPKETQIYVASGQVYGGQNRMAPLKNMFPSLVTKEELATKEELDGFRKHVTSLAALDFLVCLKSDVFVMTHGGNFAKLIIGARRYMGHRHKSIKPDKGLMSKSFGDPYMGWATFVEDVVVTHQTRTGLPEETFPNYDLWENPLTPCAGLQQVLAAPQPTRPEPEKLLLSFVGEICWGLYKSNSTLLHYTKTMRIQLLSSLFLFSFGSYLYRVSSQPEHASFPPRGWNSYDSFDWILSEVDYLQTAEMISQRLQPYGYEYAVVDYLWYRKNVPGAYPDSLGFDVIDEWGRLIPDPDRWPSSEDGKGFTEVAQKVQSVGLKFGIHVMRGLSRQAYDANTPILDTTTILQSYKHYHRENRLVREVLMKSLDENGRAFLRSLYEQYAEWGVDFVKHDCVFGNDLDVDEITFVSEVLQKLNRPILYSVSPGVIPTPVMEKDISGLVNMYRVTGDDWDTWGDVAAHFDVSRDFAAANKIGAKGLLGRSWPDLDMLPIGWLTNAGSNRGPHRLSNLNLDEQKTQMTLWAMARSPIMFGGDVRRLDETTSSLITNPFILEINSFSTNNMEFPYVTGTKVSTNKTTNHSQTTGRSLKEVGTSHTQFVGFTSCNHPKVNSWSVKALDQDVDQICWKESMGSHEPLCLYKRKPPLPSDDGRLIYNQGGFHLFASDGMEFCLDASPRKKHASEEFTSSSFFRCRSDASQMWDLNSNGSLISSYFGLCATVKSIDANVDNSGVRSWIATGRKGEVYVALFNLNSEKTVISATMSDLTGALPGRSLNATSCHGTEVWSGKDLGEIKDSISMEVEMHGCALFVLNCP
;
A
#
# COMPACT_ATOMS: atom_id res chain seq x y z
N MET A 1 -14.18 -37.28 -49.98
CA MET A 1 -13.38 -38.52 -49.89
C MET A 1 -12.19 -38.24 -48.99
N ALA A 2 -11.70 -39.09 -48.10
CA ALA A 2 -12.18 -40.30 -47.39
C ALA A 2 -10.92 -40.97 -46.78
N GLU A 3 -11.09 -41.98 -45.93
CA GLU A 3 -10.05 -42.94 -45.49
C GLU A 3 -9.05 -42.50 -44.40
N LEU A 4 -8.59 -43.35 -43.47
CA LEU A 4 -9.13 -44.62 -42.92
C LEU A 4 -8.43 -45.01 -41.58
N ARG A 5 -9.21 -45.52 -40.60
CA ARG A 5 -8.84 -46.58 -39.60
C ARG A 5 -7.70 -46.25 -38.58
N HIS A 6 -7.44 -47.01 -37.51
CA HIS A 6 -7.83 -48.38 -37.12
C HIS A 6 -8.28 -48.52 -35.64
N SER A 7 -9.47 -49.15 -35.44
CA SER A 7 -9.83 -50.29 -34.56
C SER A 7 -9.04 -50.55 -33.25
N SER A 8 -9.63 -51.05 -32.15
CA SER A 8 -10.86 -51.89 -31.94
C SER A 8 -11.26 -51.86 -30.43
N SER A 9 -12.34 -52.42 -29.86
CA SER A 9 -13.65 -53.02 -30.25
C SER A 9 -14.45 -53.27 -28.91
N LEU A 10 -15.56 -54.01 -28.71
CA LEU A 10 -16.36 -54.95 -29.51
C LEU A 10 -17.80 -55.13 -28.95
N GLY A 11 -18.84 -54.64 -29.66
CA GLY A 11 -20.24 -55.11 -29.53
C GLY A 11 -21.13 -54.52 -28.41
N ALA A 12 -22.47 -54.66 -28.47
CA ALA A 12 -23.32 -55.08 -29.61
C ALA A 12 -24.84 -54.76 -29.41
N ARG A 13 -25.52 -54.35 -30.51
CA ARG A 13 -26.97 -54.51 -30.82
C ARG A 13 -28.04 -53.78 -29.94
N ALA A 14 -29.24 -53.42 -30.44
CA ALA A 14 -29.78 -53.32 -31.81
C ALA A 14 -31.09 -52.46 -31.88
N SER A 15 -31.43 -51.98 -33.09
CA SER A 15 -32.78 -51.70 -33.68
C SER A 15 -33.98 -51.29 -32.78
N SER A 16 -34.77 -50.26 -33.11
CA SER A 16 -35.65 -50.21 -34.31
C SER A 16 -36.45 -48.89 -34.46
N SER A 17 -37.16 -48.73 -35.59
CA SER A 17 -38.15 -47.67 -35.93
C SER A 17 -39.59 -48.18 -35.63
N PRO A 18 -40.76 -47.54 -35.96
CA PRO A 18 -41.04 -46.32 -36.76
C PRO A 18 -42.25 -45.44 -36.26
N MET A 19 -42.82 -44.61 -37.17
CA MET A 19 -44.23 -44.15 -37.22
C MET A 19 -44.70 -43.03 -36.24
N LYS A 20 -45.69 -42.15 -36.56
CA LYS A 20 -46.29 -41.64 -37.83
C LYS A 20 -47.36 -40.53 -37.50
N ARG A 21 -47.63 -39.59 -38.44
CA ARG A 21 -48.95 -38.93 -38.73
C ARG A 21 -49.57 -37.95 -37.69
N ASP A 22 -50.49 -37.04 -38.04
CA ASP A 22 -50.95 -36.42 -39.33
C ASP A 22 -51.76 -35.11 -39.05
N GLU A 23 -52.20 -34.43 -40.12
CA GLU A 23 -53.40 -33.55 -40.27
C GLU A 23 -53.43 -32.11 -39.67
N ASP A 24 -54.19 -31.13 -40.23
CA ASP A 24 -54.30 -30.67 -41.64
C ASP A 24 -54.98 -29.26 -41.75
N ALA A 25 -54.92 -28.66 -42.96
CA ALA A 25 -55.85 -27.72 -43.62
C ALA A 25 -56.43 -26.41 -42.97
N SER A 26 -56.39 -25.32 -43.75
CA SER A 26 -57.24 -24.09 -43.70
C SER A 26 -58.66 -24.33 -44.31
N PRO A 27 -59.67 -23.40 -44.42
CA PRO A 27 -59.57 -21.98 -44.86
C PRO A 27 -60.71 -20.93 -44.51
N LEU A 28 -60.59 -19.70 -45.06
CA LEU A 28 -61.63 -18.75 -45.61
C LEU A 28 -62.94 -18.28 -44.86
N ILE A 29 -62.98 -16.95 -44.56
CA ILE A 29 -63.98 -15.89 -44.94
C ILE A 29 -65.47 -15.86 -44.44
N HIS A 30 -66.01 -14.62 -44.30
CA HIS A 30 -67.36 -14.12 -43.89
C HIS A 30 -67.71 -14.26 -42.38
N GLY A 31 -68.48 -13.37 -41.73
CA GLY A 31 -69.17 -12.10 -42.09
C GLY A 31 -70.27 -11.79 -41.03
N THR A 32 -70.97 -10.65 -40.89
CA THR A 32 -70.96 -9.27 -41.48
C THR A 32 -71.78 -8.34 -40.51
N THR A 33 -72.23 -7.12 -40.90
CA THR A 33 -73.21 -6.21 -40.19
C THR A 33 -72.74 -5.53 -38.89
N HIS A 34 -73.12 -4.31 -38.47
CA HIS A 34 -73.85 -3.14 -39.02
C HIS A 34 -73.28 -1.87 -38.30
N ASP A 35 -73.44 -0.58 -38.68
CA ASP A 35 -73.55 0.18 -39.96
C ASP A 35 -73.48 1.72 -39.61
N ASP A 36 -73.47 2.60 -40.64
CA ASP A 36 -73.69 4.07 -40.68
C ASP A 36 -72.76 5.08 -39.92
N ASP A 37 -72.66 6.36 -40.32
CA ASP A 37 -72.40 6.96 -41.67
C ASP A 37 -71.90 8.43 -41.56
N ASP A 38 -71.40 8.95 -42.69
CA ASP A 38 -71.42 10.33 -43.20
C ASP A 38 -70.59 11.47 -42.55
N ARG A 39 -70.56 12.61 -43.26
CA ARG A 39 -69.43 13.56 -43.34
C ARG A 39 -69.79 15.01 -42.93
N HIS A 40 -68.73 15.84 -42.96
CA HIS A 40 -68.73 17.24 -43.43
C HIS A 40 -69.21 18.42 -42.52
N HIS A 41 -68.27 19.37 -42.41
CA HIS A 41 -68.42 20.83 -42.59
C HIS A 41 -68.76 21.80 -41.44
N LEU A 42 -68.09 22.97 -41.54
CA LEU A 42 -68.33 24.30 -40.92
C LEU A 42 -67.99 24.46 -39.40
N SER A 43 -67.54 25.63 -38.90
CA SER A 43 -66.77 26.74 -39.52
C SER A 43 -66.25 27.76 -38.48
N ARG A 44 -65.20 28.54 -38.85
CA ARG A 44 -64.86 29.92 -38.41
C ARG A 44 -64.32 30.22 -37.00
N ASP A 45 -63.16 30.89 -37.03
CA ASP A 45 -62.81 32.18 -36.40
C ASP A 45 -63.47 32.59 -35.05
N ARG A 46 -62.63 32.81 -34.01
CA ARG A 46 -62.04 34.15 -33.74
C ARG A 46 -61.11 34.20 -32.52
N ASP A 47 -59.88 34.63 -32.78
CA ASP A 47 -59.28 35.91 -32.36
C ASP A 47 -59.51 36.51 -30.94
N ARG A 48 -58.41 37.04 -30.38
CA ARG A 48 -58.26 38.08 -29.33
C ARG A 48 -58.36 37.77 -27.83
N SER A 49 -57.19 38.00 -27.24
CA SER A 49 -56.80 38.35 -25.86
C SER A 49 -57.35 39.70 -25.32
N PHE A 50 -56.79 40.13 -24.17
CA PHE A 50 -56.50 41.51 -23.68
C PHE A 50 -57.23 42.03 -22.39
N TRP A 51 -56.49 42.09 -21.26
CA TRP A 51 -56.62 43.04 -20.10
C TRP A 51 -57.90 42.94 -19.22
N SER A 52 -58.03 43.47 -17.98
CA SER A 52 -57.15 43.91 -16.85
C SER A 52 -58.06 44.04 -15.56
N PHE A 53 -57.80 44.68 -14.39
CA PHE A 53 -56.82 45.64 -13.80
C PHE A 53 -56.92 45.58 -12.23
N LEU A 54 -56.29 46.50 -11.47
CA LEU A 54 -56.36 46.75 -9.99
C LEU A 54 -55.68 45.68 -9.10
N SER A 55 -54.76 45.95 -8.14
CA SER A 55 -54.12 47.16 -7.56
C SER A 55 -54.78 47.89 -6.35
N ASP A 56 -53.89 48.36 -5.44
CA ASP A 56 -54.05 49.33 -4.33
C ASP A 56 -54.86 48.92 -3.07
N ASP A 57 -54.66 49.41 -1.83
CA ASP A 57 -53.45 49.86 -1.07
C ASP A 57 -53.69 49.47 0.46
N PRO A 58 -53.41 50.20 1.59
CA PRO A 58 -52.83 49.50 2.78
C PRO A 58 -53.21 50.08 4.19
N ARG A 59 -52.31 49.90 5.18
CA ARG A 59 -52.08 50.68 6.43
C ARG A 59 -53.21 50.75 7.50
N VAL A 60 -52.89 50.37 8.75
CA VAL A 60 -52.76 51.28 9.95
C VAL A 60 -52.53 50.47 11.26
N PHE A 61 -51.42 50.78 11.97
CA PHE A 61 -51.12 50.79 13.43
C PHE A 61 -51.65 49.71 14.42
N SER A 62 -51.10 49.52 15.64
CA SER A 62 -49.70 49.53 16.18
C SER A 62 -49.68 49.13 17.68
N LEU A 63 -48.46 48.94 18.24
CA LEU A 63 -48.07 49.18 19.65
C LEU A 63 -48.77 48.46 20.83
N LEU A 64 -48.15 47.36 21.29
CA LEU A 64 -47.75 47.04 22.69
C LEU A 64 -46.92 45.73 22.60
N ASN A 65 -45.60 45.65 22.80
CA ASN A 65 -44.71 46.24 23.82
C ASN A 65 -45.12 45.87 25.26
N SER A 66 -44.25 45.51 26.20
CA SER A 66 -42.77 45.40 26.16
C SER A 66 -42.23 44.59 27.36
N ARG A 67 -41.59 43.42 27.15
CA ARG A 67 -40.76 42.75 28.21
C ARG A 67 -39.51 42.00 27.72
N ILE A 68 -39.49 41.45 26.50
CA ILE A 68 -38.40 40.55 26.06
C ILE A 68 -37.11 41.29 25.66
N SER A 69 -37.23 42.46 25.01
CA SER A 69 -36.08 43.17 24.40
C SER A 69 -35.01 43.64 25.40
N LEU A 70 -35.39 44.07 26.61
CA LEU A 70 -34.44 44.58 27.62
C LEU A 70 -33.48 43.50 28.15
N ILE A 71 -33.90 42.24 28.19
CA ILE A 71 -33.07 41.12 28.67
C ILE A 71 -31.93 40.85 27.69
N LEU A 72 -32.20 40.88 26.38
CA LEU A 72 -31.20 40.68 25.34
C LEU A 72 -30.13 41.78 25.36
N ILE A 73 -30.52 43.05 25.51
CA ILE A 73 -29.59 44.19 25.56
C ILE A 73 -28.65 44.08 26.77
N ALA A 74 -29.15 43.65 27.94
CA ALA A 74 -28.33 43.45 29.13
C ALA A 74 -27.27 42.34 28.95
N VAL A 75 -27.63 41.24 28.28
CA VAL A 75 -26.69 40.13 28.00
C VAL A 75 -25.55 40.60 27.09
N PHE A 76 -25.85 41.32 26.00
CA PHE A 76 -24.81 41.83 25.10
C PHE A 76 -23.84 42.82 25.79
N PHE A 77 -24.33 43.67 26.69
CA PHE A 77 -23.47 44.59 27.46
C PHE A 77 -22.49 43.86 28.40
N ILE A 78 -22.94 42.78 29.05
CA ILE A 78 -22.10 41.98 29.94
C ILE A 78 -21.01 41.23 29.16
N VAL A 79 -21.35 40.65 27.99
CA VAL A 79 -20.38 39.99 27.12
C VAL A 79 -19.31 40.99 26.61
N GLY A 80 -19.71 42.19 26.19
CA GLY A 80 -18.77 43.22 25.73
C GLY A 80 -17.78 43.68 26.81
N LEU A 81 -18.23 43.81 28.05
CA LEU A 81 -17.36 44.18 29.20
C LEU A 81 -16.31 43.09 29.52
N ILE A 82 -16.67 41.81 29.39
CA ILE A 82 -15.73 40.70 29.62
C ILE A 82 -14.63 40.68 28.55
N SER A 83 -14.97 40.92 27.28
CA SER A 83 -13.99 41.00 26.18
C SER A 83 -12.99 42.14 26.36
N ALA A 84 -13.42 43.31 26.85
CA ALA A 84 -12.55 44.48 27.04
C ALA A 84 -11.39 44.23 28.02
N PHE A 85 -11.65 43.47 29.11
CA PHE A 85 -10.64 43.22 30.15
C PHE A 85 -9.48 42.32 29.67
N SER A 86 -9.72 41.48 28.64
CA SER A 86 -8.69 40.61 28.05
C SER A 86 -7.71 41.35 27.13
N ILE A 87 -8.08 42.54 26.65
CA ILE A 87 -7.28 43.32 25.69
C ILE A 87 -6.22 44.17 26.40
N PHE A 88 -6.52 44.72 27.58
CA PHE A 88 -5.66 45.69 28.25
C PHE A 88 -4.31 45.10 28.75
N ASN A 89 -4.24 43.79 29.00
CA ASN A 89 -3.03 43.10 29.47
C ASN A 89 -2.03 42.71 28.35
N ARG A 90 -2.22 43.16 27.09
CA ARG A 90 -1.35 42.81 25.95
C ARG A 90 -0.42 43.93 25.46
N LEU A 91 -0.34 45.06 26.17
CA LEU A 91 0.46 46.22 25.74
C LEU A 91 1.59 46.53 26.73
N ASN A 92 2.76 45.88 26.56
CA ASN A 92 4.09 46.46 26.84
C ASN A 92 5.27 45.52 26.45
N ALA A 93 5.97 45.87 25.35
CA ALA A 93 7.34 45.44 24.96
C ALA A 93 7.61 43.93 24.68
N PRO A 94 8.74 43.58 24.03
CA PRO A 94 9.09 44.01 22.67
C PRO A 94 9.36 42.83 21.69
N TYR A 95 9.59 43.18 20.42
CA TYR A 95 9.44 42.34 19.21
C TYR A 95 10.45 41.21 18.99
N LEU A 96 9.99 40.10 18.38
CA LEU A 96 10.57 39.49 17.15
C LEU A 96 9.62 38.44 16.51
N CYS A 97 9.59 38.41 15.17
CA CYS A 97 8.63 37.71 14.29
C CYS A 97 7.12 38.07 14.46
N LYS A 98 6.35 38.01 13.37
CA LYS A 98 4.92 38.34 13.35
C LYS A 98 4.09 37.08 13.06
N LYS A 99 3.06 36.82 13.87
CA LYS A 99 2.14 35.69 13.71
C LYS A 99 0.79 36.21 13.22
N ASP A 100 0.33 35.70 12.09
CA ASP A 100 -1.03 35.92 11.58
C ASP A 100 -1.69 34.55 11.40
N GLY A 101 -2.80 34.32 12.11
CA GLY A 101 -3.44 33.00 12.18
C GLY A 101 -2.52 31.91 12.74
N ILE A 102 -2.36 30.82 12.00
CA ILE A 102 -1.51 29.67 12.34
C ILE A 102 -0.06 29.87 11.81
N VAL A 103 0.15 30.83 10.89
CA VAL A 103 1.42 31.05 10.19
C VAL A 103 2.31 32.05 10.94
N LEU A 104 3.62 31.78 10.93
CA LEU A 104 4.65 32.64 11.51
C LEU A 104 5.49 33.26 10.39
N HIS A 105 5.34 34.56 10.17
CA HIS A 105 6.17 35.32 9.24
C HIS A 105 7.43 35.82 9.97
N CYS A 106 8.52 35.12 9.72
CA CYS A 106 9.90 35.57 9.93
C CYS A 106 10.54 35.82 8.55
N PRO A 107 11.50 36.76 8.40
CA PRO A 107 12.15 37.02 7.12
C PRO A 107 13.00 35.83 6.65
N HIS A 108 13.03 35.58 5.34
CA HIS A 108 13.83 34.53 4.73
C HIS A 108 15.33 34.78 4.86
N VAL A 109 16.10 33.70 5.00
CA VAL A 109 17.56 33.66 4.83
C VAL A 109 17.86 32.80 3.60
N ASN A 110 18.69 33.30 2.68
CA ASN A 110 19.03 32.62 1.43
C ASN A 110 20.31 31.79 1.58
N GLU A 111 20.19 30.54 2.05
CA GLU A 111 21.29 29.57 2.05
C GLU A 111 20.76 28.14 1.85
N ALA A 112 21.56 27.27 1.23
CA ALA A 112 21.18 25.88 0.98
C ALA A 112 21.47 25.01 2.22
N PRO A 113 20.60 24.02 2.56
CA PRO A 113 20.79 23.18 3.75
C PRO A 113 22.09 22.37 3.65
N SER A 114 22.88 22.32 4.73
CA SER A 114 24.17 21.65 4.67
C SER A 114 24.04 20.12 4.62
N LEU A 115 24.98 19.45 3.96
CA LEU A 115 25.01 17.97 3.86
C LEU A 115 25.09 17.29 5.24
N TRP A 116 25.54 18.00 6.27
CA TRP A 116 25.65 17.50 7.64
C TRP A 116 24.32 17.53 8.39
N GLU A 117 23.44 18.48 8.08
CA GLU A 117 22.18 18.67 8.80
C GLU A 117 21.12 17.64 8.41
N ASN A 118 20.25 17.33 9.36
CA ASN A 118 18.98 16.65 9.10
C ASN A 118 17.89 17.74 9.06
N PRO A 119 17.18 17.94 7.93
CA PRO A 119 16.15 18.97 7.83
C PRO A 119 14.98 18.78 8.82
N TYR A 120 14.85 17.60 9.42
CA TYR A 120 13.85 17.29 10.46
C TYR A 120 14.39 17.38 11.91
N SER A 121 15.59 17.93 12.13
CA SER A 121 16.19 18.05 13.48
C SER A 121 15.67 19.22 14.33
N ALA A 122 14.85 20.11 13.77
CA ALA A 122 14.43 21.38 14.39
C ALA A 122 13.43 21.27 15.58
N THR A 123 13.23 20.07 16.16
CA THR A 123 12.21 19.82 17.21
C THR A 123 12.73 19.16 18.49
N THR A 124 14.00 19.36 18.87
CA THR A 124 14.53 18.92 20.19
C THR A 124 15.45 19.94 20.88
N SER A 125 14.88 21.02 21.42
CA SER A 125 15.59 22.02 22.23
C SER A 125 15.67 21.69 23.73
N TRP A 126 15.87 20.42 24.09
CA TRP A 126 16.02 19.97 25.49
C TRP A 126 17.39 19.30 25.70
N LYS A 127 18.35 20.07 26.25
CA LYS A 127 19.60 19.51 26.81
C LYS A 127 19.31 18.91 28.19
N PRO A 128 19.91 17.76 28.55
CA PRO A 128 19.74 17.19 29.89
C PRO A 128 20.55 17.96 30.93
N CYS A 129 19.92 18.35 32.03
CA CYS A 129 20.60 18.76 33.26
C CYS A 129 20.64 17.57 34.22
N ALA A 130 21.81 16.98 34.39
CA ALA A 130 22.06 15.88 35.32
C ALA A 130 23.40 16.07 36.04
N GLU A 131 23.42 16.95 37.04
CA GLU A 131 24.49 17.02 38.04
C GLU A 131 23.90 16.94 39.46
N ARG A 132 24.74 16.55 40.41
CA ARG A 132 24.35 15.88 41.66
C ARG A 132 23.93 16.85 42.77
N ARG A 133 23.03 16.40 43.64
CA ARG A 133 23.27 16.35 45.10
C ARG A 133 22.27 15.48 45.84
N ASP A 134 22.69 15.02 47.01
CA ASP A 134 22.11 13.91 47.76
C ASP A 134 21.10 14.34 48.85
N ASN A 135 20.48 13.32 49.46
CA ASN A 135 19.80 13.30 50.77
C ASN A 135 18.38 13.87 50.92
N GLY A 136 17.54 13.10 51.63
CA GLY A 136 16.45 13.62 52.47
C GLY A 136 15.02 13.30 52.04
N ILE A 137 14.47 12.16 52.47
CA ILE A 137 13.02 11.99 52.59
C ILE A 137 12.55 12.70 53.87
N SER A 138 11.45 13.45 53.80
CA SER A 138 10.86 14.13 54.96
C SER A 138 9.32 13.96 54.98
N VAL A 139 8.78 13.78 56.19
CA VAL A 139 7.43 13.24 56.47
C VAL A 139 6.29 14.25 56.17
N THR A 140 6.60 15.42 55.60
CA THR A 140 5.65 16.51 55.34
C THR A 140 4.83 16.40 54.05
N PHE A 141 5.02 15.37 53.21
CA PHE A 141 4.30 15.25 51.93
C PHE A 141 2.86 14.71 52.10
N LEU A 142 2.67 13.69 52.95
CA LEU A 142 1.37 13.02 53.18
C LEU A 142 0.30 13.98 53.76
N PHE A 143 0.70 14.95 54.58
CA PHE A 143 -0.23 15.90 55.20
C PHE A 143 -0.91 16.86 54.21
N LYS A 144 -0.36 17.09 53.02
CA LYS A 144 -0.94 18.01 52.03
C LYS A 144 -2.04 17.37 51.18
N LEU A 145 -2.01 16.06 50.96
CA LEU A 145 -3.05 15.36 50.18
C LEU A 145 -4.41 15.36 50.89
N CYS A 146 -4.43 15.22 52.22
CA CYS A 146 -5.67 15.24 53.01
C CYS A 146 -6.43 16.58 52.92
N ILE A 147 -5.71 17.71 52.79
CA ILE A 147 -6.33 19.05 52.74
C ILE A 147 -6.98 19.32 51.38
N CYS A 148 -6.38 18.87 50.28
CA CYS A 148 -6.94 19.06 48.93
C CYS A 148 -8.29 18.35 48.74
N TRP A 149 -8.43 17.13 49.29
CA TRP A 149 -9.71 16.40 49.24
C TRP A 149 -10.81 17.13 50.05
N HIS A 150 -10.43 17.70 51.20
CA HIS A 150 -11.36 18.38 52.11
C HIS A 150 -11.95 19.68 51.52
N ILE A 151 -11.25 20.33 50.60
CA ILE A 151 -11.72 21.51 49.85
C ILE A 151 -12.68 21.11 48.72
N TYR A 152 -12.41 20.00 48.03
CA TYR A 152 -13.23 19.56 46.88
C TYR A 152 -14.66 19.19 47.31
N VAL A 153 -14.81 18.47 48.44
CA VAL A 153 -16.11 18.06 49.01
C VAL A 153 -16.95 19.26 49.45
N HIS A 154 -16.35 20.42 49.75
CA HIS A 154 -17.07 21.58 50.27
C HIS A 154 -17.68 22.52 49.21
N ARG A 155 -17.46 22.29 47.90
CA ARG A 155 -17.94 23.21 46.85
C ARG A 155 -19.31 22.87 46.26
N TYR A 156 -19.88 21.71 46.60
CA TYR A 156 -21.25 21.33 46.23
C TYR A 156 -22.00 20.78 47.45
N GLY A 157 -22.85 21.62 48.07
CA GLY A 157 -23.87 21.15 49.01
C GLY A 157 -24.92 20.29 48.30
N TRP A 158 -25.75 19.50 49.00
CA TRP A 158 -26.35 19.82 50.31
C TRP A 158 -26.22 18.71 51.37
N LEU A 159 -26.23 19.18 52.64
CA LEU A 159 -26.76 18.61 53.89
C LEU A 159 -27.64 17.34 53.76
N VAL A 160 -27.68 16.38 54.70
CA VAL A 160 -27.69 16.49 56.18
C VAL A 160 -27.01 15.27 56.87
N ASN A 161 -26.35 15.52 58.02
CA ASN A 161 -25.94 14.62 59.12
C ASN A 161 -25.75 13.09 58.90
N TYR A 162 -24.52 12.62 59.12
CA TYR A 162 -24.24 11.69 60.23
C TYR A 162 -22.80 11.89 60.72
N SER A 163 -22.62 12.54 61.89
CA SER A 163 -21.31 12.83 62.47
C SER A 163 -21.17 12.18 63.85
N ALA A 164 -20.49 11.03 63.88
CA ALA A 164 -19.99 10.38 65.11
C ALA A 164 -18.98 9.25 64.76
N THR A 165 -19.43 8.27 63.97
CA THR A 165 -18.85 6.91 63.96
C THR A 165 -17.66 6.68 63.01
N PHE A 166 -17.37 7.57 62.06
CA PHE A 166 -16.29 7.33 61.08
C PHE A 166 -14.88 7.51 61.67
N LYS A 167 -14.73 8.28 62.76
CA LYS A 167 -13.42 8.65 63.30
C LYS A 167 -12.72 7.53 64.08
N GLU A 168 -13.48 6.61 64.67
CA GLU A 168 -12.94 5.47 65.41
C GLU A 168 -12.52 4.33 64.46
N PHE A 169 -13.25 4.13 63.36
CA PHE A 169 -12.99 3.04 62.41
C PHE A 169 -11.59 3.14 61.77
N CYS A 170 -11.19 4.33 61.33
CA CYS A 170 -9.87 4.56 60.74
C CYS A 170 -8.69 4.34 61.71
N THR A 171 -8.90 4.41 63.03
CA THR A 171 -7.86 4.13 64.02
C THR A 171 -7.74 2.64 64.37
N SER A 172 -8.74 1.81 64.07
CA SER A 172 -8.74 0.37 64.41
C SER A 172 -8.10 -0.51 63.33
N SER A 173 -8.19 -0.14 62.05
CA SER A 173 -7.75 -1.00 60.94
C SER A 173 -6.25 -0.91 60.59
N ILE A 174 -5.47 -0.07 61.28
CA ILE A 174 -4.06 0.20 60.95
C ILE A 174 -3.06 -0.61 61.81
N LEU A 175 -3.55 -1.41 62.78
CA LEU A 175 -2.72 -2.16 63.74
C LEU A 175 -2.81 -3.70 63.61
N ILE A 176 -3.37 -4.24 62.53
CA ILE A 176 -3.38 -5.69 62.26
C ILE A 176 -2.96 -5.99 60.81
N MET A 177 -1.69 -5.75 60.51
CA MET A 177 -0.94 -6.47 59.49
C MET A 177 0.42 -6.82 60.10
N SER A 178 0.64 -8.09 60.43
CA SER A 178 1.94 -8.57 60.89
C SER A 178 2.89 -8.82 59.72
N ASP A 179 4.18 -8.84 60.00
CA ASP A 179 5.24 -8.99 58.98
C ASP A 179 5.13 -10.30 58.17
N ASP A 180 4.44 -11.32 58.69
CA ASP A 180 4.16 -12.60 58.01
C ASP A 180 3.47 -12.41 56.64
N ILE A 181 2.61 -11.40 56.50
CA ILE A 181 1.89 -11.12 55.25
C ILE A 181 2.84 -10.55 54.18
N LEU A 182 3.90 -9.85 54.59
CA LEU A 182 4.89 -9.31 53.66
C LEU A 182 5.83 -10.40 53.13
N GLU A 183 6.26 -11.36 53.97
CA GLU A 183 7.00 -12.55 53.47
C GLU A 183 6.13 -13.40 52.52
N PHE A 184 4.85 -13.60 52.85
CA PHE A 184 3.92 -14.35 52.00
C PHE A 184 3.74 -13.70 50.62
N LEU A 185 3.65 -12.37 50.55
CA LEU A 185 3.51 -11.63 49.29
C LEU A 185 4.81 -11.52 48.49
N PHE A 186 5.98 -11.39 49.12
CA PHE A 186 7.27 -11.37 48.41
C PHE A 186 7.61 -12.72 47.76
N THR A 187 7.13 -13.82 48.32
CA THR A 187 7.41 -15.18 47.82
C THR A 187 6.72 -15.49 46.47
N TYR A 188 5.66 -14.76 46.10
CA TYR A 188 4.79 -15.10 44.96
C TYR A 188 5.20 -14.50 43.59
N TYR A 189 6.29 -13.71 43.51
CA TYR A 189 6.71 -13.02 42.27
C TYR A 189 8.11 -13.39 41.74
N LEU A 190 8.75 -14.40 42.32
CA LEU A 190 9.86 -15.12 41.70
C LEU A 190 9.35 -16.51 41.26
N PRO A 191 9.72 -17.01 40.06
CA PRO A 191 9.38 -18.38 39.68
C PRO A 191 10.06 -19.35 40.68
N PRO A 192 9.30 -20.20 41.40
CA PRO A 192 9.85 -21.04 42.45
C PRO A 192 10.86 -22.04 41.88
N GLU A 193 11.85 -22.43 42.69
CA GLU A 193 13.04 -23.12 42.18
C GLU A 193 12.77 -24.43 41.41
N ASN A 194 11.63 -25.05 41.68
CA ASN A 194 11.20 -26.33 41.13
C ASN A 194 10.49 -26.27 39.76
N GLU A 195 10.15 -25.09 39.23
CA GLU A 195 9.28 -24.95 38.04
C GLU A 195 9.98 -24.92 36.67
N THR A 196 11.29 -25.21 36.61
CA THR A 196 12.00 -25.28 35.32
C THR A 196 11.76 -26.60 34.60
N ASN A 197 11.43 -26.55 33.30
CA ASN A 197 11.35 -27.76 32.46
C ASN A 197 12.71 -28.46 32.28
N GLY A 198 13.82 -27.74 32.53
CA GLY A 198 15.19 -28.23 32.51
C GLY A 198 16.20 -27.12 32.14
N TYR A 199 17.47 -27.49 32.04
CA TYR A 199 18.58 -26.56 31.80
C TYR A 199 19.05 -26.62 30.34
N ILE A 200 19.26 -25.47 29.71
CA ILE A 200 19.83 -25.40 28.35
C ILE A 200 21.20 -24.71 28.31
N PHE A 201 22.11 -25.31 27.54
CA PHE A 201 23.49 -24.88 27.39
C PHE A 201 23.77 -24.52 25.93
N ILE A 202 24.02 -23.25 25.63
CA ILE A 202 24.09 -22.74 24.26
C ILE A 202 25.54 -22.47 23.85
N HIS A 203 25.91 -22.92 22.66
CA HIS A 203 27.17 -22.52 22.00
C HIS A 203 26.89 -21.51 20.89
N ALA A 204 27.15 -20.24 21.18
CA ALA A 204 27.14 -19.16 20.19
C ALA A 204 28.41 -19.25 19.34
N GLU A 205 28.27 -19.30 18.01
CA GLU A 205 29.38 -19.41 17.06
C GLU A 205 29.45 -18.20 16.11
N GLY A 206 30.58 -18.04 15.43
CA GLY A 206 30.89 -16.86 14.62
C GLY A 206 31.53 -15.73 15.44
N GLY A 207 31.71 -14.57 14.83
CA GLY A 207 32.21 -13.37 15.52
C GLY A 207 31.11 -12.63 16.31
N LEU A 208 31.51 -11.62 17.09
CA LEU A 208 30.68 -10.83 18.02
C LEU A 208 29.21 -10.62 17.59
N ASN A 209 28.99 -10.15 16.36
CA ASN A 209 27.66 -9.78 15.87
C ASN A 209 26.77 -10.98 15.51
N GLN A 210 27.35 -12.16 15.27
CA GLN A 210 26.63 -13.43 15.17
C GLN A 210 26.36 -13.99 16.56
N GLN A 211 27.30 -13.81 17.50
CA GLN A 211 27.14 -14.19 18.90
C GLN A 211 26.03 -13.39 19.60
N ARG A 212 25.94 -12.06 19.43
CA ARG A 212 24.82 -11.23 19.96
C ARG A 212 23.46 -11.79 19.53
N ILE A 213 23.29 -12.07 18.23
CA ILE A 213 22.06 -12.65 17.67
C ILE A 213 21.80 -14.05 18.22
N ALA A 214 22.83 -14.89 18.36
CA ALA A 214 22.71 -16.21 18.99
C ALA A 214 22.24 -16.12 20.46
N ILE A 215 22.75 -15.17 21.24
CA ILE A 215 22.35 -14.97 22.64
C ILE A 215 20.90 -14.44 22.74
N CYS A 216 20.50 -13.50 21.88
CA CYS A 216 19.12 -13.01 21.84
C CYS A 216 18.14 -14.15 21.50
N ASN A 217 18.51 -15.01 20.55
CA ASN A 217 17.75 -16.21 20.23
C ASN A 217 17.79 -17.28 21.36
N ALA A 218 18.86 -17.34 22.16
CA ALA A 218 18.99 -18.25 23.30
C ALA A 218 18.00 -17.90 24.42
N VAL A 219 17.92 -16.63 24.81
CA VAL A 219 16.96 -16.14 25.82
C VAL A 219 15.52 -16.36 25.33
N ALA A 220 15.24 -16.09 24.05
CA ALA A 220 13.94 -16.36 23.44
C ALA A 220 13.55 -17.85 23.49
N VAL A 221 14.48 -18.75 23.15
CA VAL A 221 14.26 -20.21 23.19
C VAL A 221 14.13 -20.74 24.63
N ALA A 222 14.87 -20.17 25.58
CA ALA A 222 14.68 -20.46 27.01
C ALA A 222 13.26 -20.10 27.47
N LYS A 223 12.76 -18.91 27.08
CA LYS A 223 11.39 -18.47 27.38
C LYS A 223 10.32 -19.35 26.74
N ILE A 224 10.44 -19.67 25.45
CA ILE A 224 9.52 -20.56 24.71
C ILE A 224 9.37 -21.92 25.41
N MET A 225 10.46 -22.47 25.95
CA MET A 225 10.47 -23.80 26.57
C MET A 225 10.26 -23.80 28.10
N ASN A 226 10.07 -22.63 28.73
CA ASN A 226 10.18 -22.42 30.18
C ASN A 226 11.37 -23.19 30.80
N ALA A 227 12.56 -22.95 30.24
CA ALA A 227 13.80 -23.63 30.60
C ALA A 227 14.82 -22.64 31.20
N THR A 228 15.61 -23.11 32.15
CA THR A 228 16.71 -22.32 32.75
C THR A 228 17.87 -22.22 31.76
N LEU A 229 18.31 -20.99 31.45
CA LEU A 229 19.45 -20.75 30.57
C LEU A 229 20.74 -20.75 31.39
N ILE A 230 21.68 -21.64 31.05
CA ILE A 230 23.06 -21.52 31.53
C ILE A 230 23.78 -20.50 30.63
N LEU A 231 24.66 -19.69 31.21
CA LEU A 231 25.35 -18.58 30.54
C LEU A 231 25.93 -19.02 29.17
N PRO A 232 25.59 -18.34 28.05
CA PRO A 232 25.98 -18.82 26.72
C PRO A 232 27.49 -18.86 26.50
N VAL A 233 28.00 -20.02 26.08
CA VAL A 233 29.42 -20.17 25.73
C VAL A 233 29.67 -19.60 24.35
N LEU A 234 30.49 -18.55 24.29
CA LEU A 234 31.10 -18.09 23.05
C LEU A 234 32.10 -19.16 22.58
N LYS A 235 31.91 -19.69 21.39
CA LYS A 235 32.73 -20.78 20.86
C LYS A 235 33.63 -20.28 19.72
N GLN A 236 34.91 -20.65 19.81
CA GLN A 236 35.98 -20.33 18.88
C GLN A 236 35.54 -20.37 17.40
N ASP A 237 35.67 -19.22 16.75
CA ASP A 237 35.49 -19.07 15.30
C ASP A 237 36.70 -19.67 14.56
N GLN A 238 36.45 -20.48 13.52
CA GLN A 238 37.49 -21.20 12.78
C GLN A 238 38.42 -20.28 11.95
N ILE A 239 37.98 -19.08 11.61
CA ILE A 239 38.71 -18.09 10.83
C ILE A 239 39.52 -17.17 11.76
N TRP A 240 38.91 -16.72 12.87
CA TRP A 240 39.53 -15.74 13.78
C TRP A 240 40.26 -16.35 14.99
N LYS A 241 40.05 -17.64 15.29
CA LYS A 241 40.72 -18.44 16.34
C LYS A 241 40.56 -17.95 17.80
N ASP A 242 39.72 -16.96 18.04
CA ASP A 242 39.49 -16.32 19.34
C ASP A 242 39.03 -17.30 20.44
N GLN A 243 39.45 -17.06 21.69
CA GLN A 243 39.09 -17.83 22.90
C GLN A 243 38.27 -17.03 23.94
N THR A 244 37.87 -15.81 23.59
CA THR A 244 36.99 -14.92 24.37
C THR A 244 35.77 -15.64 24.96
N LYS A 245 35.51 -15.45 26.26
CA LYS A 245 34.30 -15.87 27.00
C LYS A 245 33.21 -14.79 26.97
N PHE A 246 32.02 -15.14 27.47
CA PHE A 246 30.91 -14.18 27.65
C PHE A 246 31.30 -13.03 28.61
N GLU A 247 31.91 -13.38 29.75
CA GLU A 247 32.34 -12.44 30.80
C GLU A 247 33.49 -11.50 30.40
N ASP A 248 34.22 -11.81 29.31
CA ASP A 248 35.29 -10.97 28.78
C ASP A 248 34.75 -9.82 27.89
N ILE A 249 33.43 -9.76 27.64
CA ILE A 249 32.78 -8.85 26.67
C ILE A 249 31.53 -8.19 27.23
N PHE A 250 30.68 -8.93 27.94
CA PHE A 250 29.37 -8.47 28.41
C PHE A 250 29.31 -8.42 29.93
N ASP A 251 28.59 -7.44 30.46
CA ASP A 251 28.29 -7.38 31.90
C ASP A 251 27.32 -8.50 32.29
N VAL A 252 27.86 -9.58 32.86
CA VAL A 252 27.11 -10.76 33.32
C VAL A 252 26.14 -10.40 34.45
N ASN A 253 26.47 -9.43 35.31
CA ASN A 253 25.62 -9.06 36.44
C ASN A 253 24.38 -8.34 35.93
N HIS A 254 24.57 -7.32 35.08
CA HIS A 254 23.49 -6.61 34.40
C HIS A 254 22.65 -7.54 33.51
N PHE A 255 23.27 -8.43 32.74
CA PHE A 255 22.57 -9.38 31.87
C PHE A 255 21.66 -10.34 32.64
N ILE A 256 22.10 -10.85 33.79
CA ILE A 256 21.28 -11.72 34.65
C ILE A 256 20.19 -10.91 35.35
N ASP A 257 20.51 -9.75 35.95
CA ASP A 257 19.55 -8.98 36.74
C ASP A 257 18.42 -8.38 35.89
N TYR A 258 18.76 -7.82 34.72
CA TYR A 258 17.78 -7.24 33.79
C TYR A 258 16.79 -8.28 33.21
N LEU A 259 17.18 -9.56 33.18
CA LEU A 259 16.37 -10.66 32.62
C LEU A 259 15.73 -11.56 33.69
N LYS A 260 15.96 -11.33 35.00
CA LYS A 260 15.53 -12.23 36.09
C LYS A 260 14.03 -12.53 36.14
N TYR A 261 13.18 -11.61 35.68
CA TYR A 261 11.73 -11.78 35.57
C TYR A 261 11.28 -12.35 34.21
N ASP A 262 12.14 -12.34 33.20
CA ASP A 262 11.88 -12.91 31.88
C ASP A 262 12.25 -14.39 31.83
N VAL A 263 13.50 -14.73 32.20
CA VAL A 263 14.08 -16.08 32.10
C VAL A 263 15.01 -16.30 33.30
N ARG A 264 14.94 -17.46 33.95
CA ARG A 264 15.93 -17.86 34.96
C ARG A 264 17.27 -18.13 34.27
N ILE A 265 18.30 -17.35 34.61
CA ILE A 265 19.67 -17.49 34.09
C ILE A 265 20.61 -17.90 35.23
N VAL A 266 21.47 -18.88 34.98
CA VAL A 266 22.53 -19.32 35.91
C VAL A 266 23.90 -19.19 35.25
N ARG A 267 24.95 -18.92 36.03
CA ARG A 267 26.34 -18.81 35.52
C ARG A 267 26.82 -20.16 35.00
N ASP A 268 26.72 -21.18 35.84
CA ASP A 268 27.28 -22.52 35.63
C ASP A 268 26.23 -23.62 35.81
N ILE A 269 26.66 -24.87 35.55
CA ILE A 269 25.86 -26.08 35.79
C ILE A 269 25.71 -26.27 37.32
N PRO A 270 24.49 -26.49 37.86
CA PRO A 270 24.29 -26.67 39.29
C PRO A 270 25.08 -27.85 39.87
N GLU A 271 25.65 -27.69 41.07
CA GLU A 271 26.56 -28.67 41.69
C GLU A 271 25.91 -30.03 41.95
N TRP A 272 24.57 -30.08 42.11
CA TRP A 272 23.82 -31.33 42.29
C TRP A 272 23.79 -32.23 41.05
N PHE A 273 24.29 -31.78 39.89
CA PHE A 273 24.64 -32.65 38.75
C PHE A 273 25.94 -33.44 39.03
N THR A 274 25.97 -34.20 40.13
CA THR A 274 27.18 -34.82 40.68
C THR A 274 27.76 -35.95 39.83
N ASP A 275 26.93 -36.69 39.06
CA ASP A 275 27.46 -37.71 38.14
C ASP A 275 27.98 -37.08 36.84
N LYS A 276 29.30 -36.87 36.82
CA LYS A 276 30.03 -36.38 35.65
C LYS A 276 29.87 -37.31 34.42
N SER A 277 29.64 -38.61 34.60
CA SER A 277 29.48 -39.57 33.49
C SER A 277 28.15 -39.41 32.75
N GLU A 278 27.04 -39.21 33.48
CA GLU A 278 25.76 -38.82 32.88
C GLU A 278 25.84 -37.42 32.27
N LEU A 279 26.44 -36.45 32.96
CA LEU A 279 26.59 -35.08 32.47
C LEU A 279 27.35 -35.04 31.13
N PHE A 280 28.51 -35.72 31.03
CA PHE A 280 29.24 -35.85 29.77
C PHE A 280 28.43 -36.57 28.67
N THR A 281 27.59 -37.54 29.04
CA THR A 281 26.78 -38.30 28.08
C THR A 281 25.60 -37.48 27.55
N SER A 282 24.90 -36.73 28.41
CA SER A 282 23.80 -35.84 28.02
C SER A 282 24.31 -34.62 27.23
N ILE A 283 25.46 -34.04 27.59
CA ILE A 283 26.09 -32.96 26.80
C ILE A 283 26.59 -33.46 25.43
N ARG A 284 27.00 -34.75 25.31
CA ARG A 284 27.30 -35.40 24.01
C ARG A 284 26.05 -35.63 23.15
N ARG A 285 24.88 -35.85 23.76
CA ARG A 285 23.58 -36.04 23.07
C ARG A 285 22.93 -34.70 22.70
N THR A 286 23.72 -33.85 22.03
CA THR A 286 23.26 -32.60 21.38
C THR A 286 22.09 -32.87 20.43
N VAL A 287 21.09 -31.98 20.36
CA VAL A 287 20.13 -31.95 19.24
C VAL A 287 20.88 -31.53 17.98
N LYS A 288 21.38 -32.51 17.24
CA LYS A 288 21.98 -32.33 15.92
C LYS A 288 20.86 -31.95 14.93
N ASN A 289 21.19 -31.09 13.98
CA ASN A 289 20.31 -30.69 12.88
C ASN A 289 19.08 -29.84 13.29
N ILE A 290 19.20 -28.96 14.29
CA ILE A 290 18.26 -27.83 14.39
C ILE A 290 18.30 -27.06 13.05
N PRO A 291 17.16 -26.79 12.38
CA PRO A 291 17.13 -26.05 11.11
C PRO A 291 17.82 -24.69 11.20
N LYS A 292 18.10 -24.06 10.05
CA LYS A 292 18.36 -22.62 10.02
C LYS A 292 17.00 -21.93 10.05
N TYR A 293 16.83 -20.91 10.89
CA TYR A 293 15.57 -20.21 11.11
C TYR A 293 14.41 -21.13 11.52
N ALA A 294 14.63 -22.06 12.47
CA ALA A 294 13.59 -22.95 12.94
C ALA A 294 12.45 -22.17 13.64
N PRO A 295 11.17 -22.52 13.42
CA PRO A 295 10.03 -21.84 14.03
C PRO A 295 9.99 -22.11 15.55
N ALA A 296 9.27 -21.27 16.31
CA ALA A 296 9.13 -21.44 17.76
C ALA A 296 8.63 -22.85 18.14
N GLN A 297 7.63 -23.36 17.39
CA GLN A 297 7.03 -24.68 17.61
C GLN A 297 8.04 -25.84 17.48
N PHE A 298 9.08 -25.72 16.62
CA PHE A 298 10.11 -26.76 16.51
C PHE A 298 10.79 -27.05 17.86
N TYR A 299 10.98 -26.03 18.69
CA TYR A 299 11.56 -26.19 20.01
C TYR A 299 10.62 -26.89 20.99
N VAL A 300 9.32 -26.58 20.92
CA VAL A 300 8.27 -27.24 21.71
C VAL A 300 8.14 -28.73 21.36
N ASP A 301 8.19 -29.07 20.07
CA ASP A 301 8.01 -30.44 19.59
C ASP A 301 9.27 -31.30 19.68
N ASN A 302 10.44 -30.74 19.35
CA ASN A 302 11.67 -31.52 19.11
C ASN A 302 12.73 -31.37 20.21
N VAL A 303 12.64 -30.34 21.05
CA VAL A 303 13.71 -30.00 22.01
C VAL A 303 13.21 -30.11 23.45
N LEU A 304 12.06 -29.50 23.76
CA LEU A 304 11.43 -29.54 25.09
C LEU A 304 11.19 -30.96 25.64
N PRO A 305 10.72 -31.98 24.88
CA PRO A 305 10.51 -33.32 25.43
C PRO A 305 11.84 -33.97 25.85
N ARG A 306 12.91 -33.71 25.10
CA ARG A 306 14.26 -34.22 25.39
C ARG A 306 14.91 -33.49 26.57
N ILE A 307 14.60 -32.21 26.77
CA ILE A 307 15.00 -31.45 27.96
C ILE A 307 14.29 -32.02 29.21
N LYS A 308 12.97 -32.24 29.14
CA LYS A 308 12.19 -32.84 30.24
C LYS A 308 12.73 -34.23 30.62
N GLU A 309 13.11 -35.03 29.63
CA GLU A 309 13.70 -36.36 29.81
C GLU A 309 15.11 -36.31 30.44
N LYS A 310 16.02 -35.45 29.93
CA LYS A 310 17.45 -35.47 30.29
C LYS A 310 17.88 -34.43 31.32
N LYS A 311 16.97 -33.56 31.76
CA LYS A 311 17.14 -32.43 32.71
C LYS A 311 18.17 -31.36 32.32
N ILE A 312 19.22 -31.67 31.56
CA ILE A 312 20.15 -30.74 30.93
C ILE A 312 20.39 -31.11 29.48
N MET A 313 20.44 -30.10 28.60
CA MET A 313 20.67 -30.29 27.16
C MET A 313 21.53 -29.18 26.57
N ALA A 314 22.48 -29.55 25.71
CA ALA A 314 23.28 -28.59 24.97
C ALA A 314 22.82 -28.46 23.51
N LEU A 315 22.70 -27.23 23.01
CA LEU A 315 22.33 -26.93 21.61
C LEU A 315 23.56 -26.38 20.86
N LYS A 316 24.05 -27.14 19.87
CA LYS A 316 25.28 -26.84 19.12
C LYS A 316 25.13 -27.32 17.66
N PRO A 317 25.51 -26.53 16.63
CA PRO A 317 25.94 -25.12 16.64
C PRO A 317 24.74 -24.15 16.64
N PHE A 318 24.76 -23.12 17.50
CA PHE A 318 23.63 -22.22 17.69
C PHE A 318 23.89 -20.81 17.10
N VAL A 319 23.62 -20.64 15.82
CA VAL A 319 23.60 -19.36 15.09
C VAL A 319 22.40 -19.38 14.15
N ASP A 320 21.64 -18.28 14.05
CA ASP A 320 20.43 -18.17 13.23
C ASP A 320 19.46 -19.36 13.40
N ARG A 321 19.27 -19.86 14.64
CA ARG A 321 18.47 -21.07 14.92
C ARG A 321 17.00 -20.83 15.20
N LEU A 322 16.64 -19.68 15.78
CA LEU A 322 15.25 -19.23 15.86
C LEU A 322 14.92 -18.35 14.65
N GLY A 323 13.81 -18.63 13.98
CA GLY A 323 13.33 -17.90 12.82
C GLY A 323 12.72 -16.53 13.14
N TYR A 324 11.88 -16.07 12.23
CA TYR A 324 11.15 -14.81 12.32
C TYR A 324 9.64 -15.07 12.26
N ASP A 325 9.24 -15.84 11.26
CA ASP A 325 7.86 -16.34 11.06
C ASP A 325 7.38 -17.14 12.27
N ASN A 326 6.11 -16.94 12.65
CA ASN A 326 5.42 -17.65 13.73
C ASN A 326 6.16 -17.63 15.08
N VAL A 327 6.95 -16.59 15.36
CA VAL A 327 7.50 -16.28 16.68
C VAL A 327 6.63 -15.19 17.32
N PRO A 328 6.01 -15.43 18.51
CA PRO A 328 5.10 -14.48 19.14
C PRO A 328 5.72 -13.08 19.35
N SER A 329 4.88 -12.04 19.26
CA SER A 329 5.27 -10.63 19.41
C SER A 329 6.07 -10.38 20.69
N GLU A 330 5.64 -10.90 21.84
CA GLU A 330 6.37 -10.77 23.12
C GLU A 330 7.74 -11.44 23.11
N ILE A 331 7.90 -12.56 22.39
CA ILE A 331 9.21 -13.22 22.24
C ILE A 331 10.12 -12.37 21.33
N ASN A 332 9.57 -11.71 20.31
CA ASN A 332 10.32 -10.74 19.51
C ASN A 332 10.67 -9.47 20.30
N ARG A 333 9.75 -8.91 21.09
CA ARG A 333 10.02 -7.81 22.04
C ARG A 333 11.10 -8.18 23.05
N LEU A 334 11.12 -9.42 23.55
CA LEU A 334 12.20 -9.94 24.40
C LEU A 334 13.53 -10.00 23.64
N ARG A 335 13.59 -10.50 22.40
CA ARG A 335 14.81 -10.46 21.56
C ARG A 335 15.33 -9.03 21.38
N CYS A 336 14.44 -8.04 21.21
CA CYS A 336 14.79 -6.62 21.18
C CYS A 336 15.39 -6.14 22.51
N ARG A 337 14.71 -6.41 23.63
CA ARG A 337 15.18 -6.04 24.99
C ARG A 337 16.54 -6.66 25.30
N VAL A 338 16.77 -7.91 24.90
CA VAL A 338 18.07 -8.57 25.08
C VAL A 338 19.15 -7.88 24.23
N ASN A 339 18.88 -7.60 22.95
CA ASN A 339 19.89 -7.01 22.06
C ASN A 339 20.25 -5.56 22.40
N TYR A 340 19.29 -4.73 22.79
CA TYR A 340 19.49 -3.29 22.97
C TYR A 340 19.71 -2.86 24.42
N HIS A 341 19.32 -3.67 25.42
CA HIS A 341 19.42 -3.31 26.84
C HIS A 341 20.17 -4.35 27.69
N ALA A 342 19.88 -5.65 27.55
CA ALA A 342 20.53 -6.67 28.39
C ALA A 342 22.00 -6.95 27.97
N LEU A 343 22.29 -6.98 26.67
CA LEU A 343 23.63 -7.18 26.12
C LEU A 343 24.46 -5.88 26.14
N LYS A 344 24.65 -5.37 27.34
CA LYS A 344 25.57 -4.28 27.65
C LYS A 344 27.02 -4.78 27.60
N PHE A 345 27.93 -3.99 27.03
CA PHE A 345 29.36 -4.30 27.05
C PHE A 345 29.97 -4.02 28.44
N LEU A 346 31.15 -4.57 28.72
CA LEU A 346 31.92 -4.19 29.92
C LEU A 346 32.22 -2.68 29.94
N PRO A 347 32.22 -2.01 31.11
CA PRO A 347 32.50 -0.57 31.22
C PRO A 347 33.80 -0.13 30.53
N GLU A 348 34.87 -0.91 30.65
CA GLU A 348 36.17 -0.64 30.01
C GLU A 348 36.07 -0.51 28.48
N ILE A 349 35.20 -1.30 27.84
CA ILE A 349 34.93 -1.27 26.39
C ILE A 349 34.08 -0.03 26.05
N GLU A 350 33.12 0.33 26.89
CA GLU A 350 32.29 1.53 26.69
C GLU A 350 33.11 2.82 26.83
N GLU A 351 33.88 2.95 27.91
CA GLU A 351 34.75 4.11 28.18
C GLU A 351 35.81 4.31 27.10
N MET A 352 36.49 3.25 26.66
CA MET A 352 37.41 3.30 25.52
C MET A 352 36.69 3.71 24.22
N SER A 353 35.45 3.27 24.00
CA SER A 353 34.68 3.73 22.84
C SER A 353 34.36 5.23 22.90
N ASP A 354 34.00 5.76 24.07
CA ASP A 354 33.73 7.19 24.24
C ASP A 354 34.99 8.06 24.14
N LEU A 355 36.14 7.53 24.57
CA LEU A 355 37.44 8.15 24.34
C LEU A 355 37.76 8.25 22.84
N LEU A 356 37.56 7.17 22.08
CA LEU A 356 37.73 7.16 20.62
C LEU A 356 36.78 8.12 19.89
N VAL A 357 35.50 8.17 20.30
CA VAL A 357 34.50 9.10 19.75
C VAL A 357 34.86 10.56 20.07
N SER A 358 35.26 10.83 21.31
CA SER A 358 35.66 12.17 21.76
C SER A 358 36.90 12.66 21.01
N ARG A 359 37.89 11.78 20.78
CA ARG A 359 39.03 12.07 19.91
C ARG A 359 38.60 12.36 18.48
N MET A 360 37.74 11.52 17.88
CA MET A 360 37.23 11.75 16.51
C MET A 360 36.54 13.10 16.35
N ARG A 361 35.71 13.52 17.31
CA ARG A 361 35.02 14.81 17.25
C ARG A 361 35.97 15.99 17.44
N ASN A 362 36.97 15.87 18.31
CA ASN A 362 37.87 16.98 18.68
C ASN A 362 39.17 17.07 17.85
N ARG A 363 39.39 16.16 16.88
CA ARG A 363 40.62 16.06 16.06
C ARG A 363 41.00 17.34 15.31
N THR A 364 40.06 18.24 15.09
CA THR A 364 40.23 19.51 14.35
C THR A 364 40.23 20.75 15.26
N GLY A 365 40.32 20.57 16.59
CA GLY A 365 40.31 21.66 17.58
C GLY A 365 38.92 22.25 17.88
N VAL A 366 37.92 21.90 17.07
CA VAL A 366 36.49 22.19 17.28
C VAL A 366 35.74 20.87 17.20
N SER A 367 34.68 20.69 18.00
CA SER A 367 33.84 19.49 18.01
C SER A 367 33.05 19.36 16.70
N ASN A 368 33.63 18.67 15.72
CA ASN A 368 33.09 18.49 14.38
C ASN A 368 32.46 17.10 14.18
N PRO A 369 31.47 16.95 13.29
CA PRO A 369 30.86 15.66 12.99
C PRO A 369 31.86 14.71 12.32
N TYR A 370 31.55 13.41 12.37
CA TYR A 370 32.32 12.38 11.66
C TYR A 370 31.44 11.29 11.04
N MET A 371 31.95 10.74 9.94
CA MET A 371 31.42 9.56 9.28
C MET A 371 32.13 8.32 9.82
N ALA A 372 31.39 7.23 10.06
CA ALA A 372 31.97 5.92 10.32
C ALA A 372 31.69 4.98 9.14
N LEU A 373 32.76 4.52 8.50
CA LEU A 373 32.76 3.69 7.30
C LEU A 373 33.08 2.24 7.67
N HIS A 374 32.08 1.35 7.55
CA HIS A 374 32.24 -0.09 7.70
C HIS A 374 32.74 -0.71 6.39
N LEU A 375 34.07 -0.76 6.26
CA LEU A 375 34.76 -1.20 5.04
C LEU A 375 34.99 -2.71 5.06
N ARG A 376 34.02 -3.46 4.52
CA ARG A 376 33.98 -4.93 4.52
C ARG A 376 34.86 -5.59 3.44
N PHE A 377 36.12 -5.15 3.34
CA PHE A 377 37.07 -5.59 2.32
C PHE A 377 38.24 -6.42 2.89
N GLU A 378 37.99 -7.17 3.96
CA GLU A 378 38.97 -8.04 4.60
C GLU A 378 39.26 -9.29 3.73
N LYS A 379 40.46 -9.88 3.85
CA LYS A 379 40.85 -11.11 3.10
C LYS A 379 39.81 -12.23 3.20
N GLY A 380 39.20 -12.41 4.37
CA GLY A 380 38.12 -13.38 4.59
C GLY A 380 36.87 -13.11 3.75
N MET A 381 36.42 -11.86 3.65
CA MET A 381 35.23 -11.47 2.88
C MET A 381 35.49 -11.51 1.37
N VAL A 382 36.67 -11.03 0.93
CA VAL A 382 37.11 -11.15 -0.46
C VAL A 382 37.22 -12.62 -0.86
N GLY A 383 37.72 -13.49 0.03
CA GLY A 383 37.68 -14.94 -0.14
C GLY A 383 36.25 -15.47 -0.32
N LEU A 384 35.40 -15.26 0.70
CA LEU A 384 34.06 -15.83 0.85
C LEU A 384 33.05 -15.40 -0.23
N SER A 385 33.18 -14.19 -0.78
CA SER A 385 32.33 -13.70 -1.88
C SER A 385 32.55 -14.44 -3.20
N PHE A 386 33.77 -14.98 -3.42
CA PHE A 386 34.19 -15.54 -4.71
C PHE A 386 33.97 -14.56 -5.90
N CYS A 387 34.03 -13.25 -5.64
CA CYS A 387 34.11 -12.21 -6.68
C CYS A 387 35.54 -12.06 -7.21
N ASP A 388 35.70 -11.49 -8.39
CA ASP A 388 37.00 -11.04 -8.88
C ASP A 388 37.10 -9.52 -8.76
N PHE A 389 38.33 -9.05 -8.58
CA PHE A 389 38.70 -7.66 -8.27
C PHE A 389 39.93 -7.28 -9.09
N VAL A 390 40.21 -5.99 -9.26
CA VAL A 390 41.45 -5.57 -9.92
C VAL A 390 42.63 -6.02 -9.05
N GLY A 391 43.78 -6.39 -9.62
CA GLY A 391 44.94 -6.83 -8.83
C GLY A 391 45.97 -7.60 -9.61
N THR A 392 47.16 -7.76 -9.02
CA THR A 392 48.29 -8.47 -9.64
C THR A 392 47.99 -9.96 -9.83
N ARG A 393 48.68 -10.61 -10.78
CA ARG A 393 48.57 -12.06 -11.02
C ARG A 393 48.80 -12.86 -9.73
N ASP A 394 49.79 -12.46 -8.94
CA ASP A 394 50.15 -13.12 -7.68
C ASP A 394 49.10 -12.94 -6.58
N GLU A 395 48.47 -11.76 -6.48
CA GLU A 395 47.34 -11.56 -5.55
C GLU A 395 46.17 -12.47 -5.91
N LYS A 396 45.82 -12.55 -7.21
CA LYS A 396 44.75 -13.46 -7.67
C LYS A 396 45.10 -14.93 -7.43
N ALA A 397 46.35 -15.34 -7.68
CA ALA A 397 46.82 -16.70 -7.40
C ALA A 397 46.74 -17.04 -5.89
N ARG A 398 47.27 -16.18 -5.01
CA ARG A 398 47.18 -16.34 -3.55
C ARG A 398 45.74 -16.36 -3.03
N MET A 399 44.83 -15.62 -3.67
CA MET A 399 43.40 -15.65 -3.34
C MET A 399 42.71 -16.93 -3.82
N ALA A 400 43.06 -17.45 -5.00
CA ALA A 400 42.55 -18.73 -5.50
C ALA A 400 42.99 -19.91 -4.61
N GLU A 401 44.26 -19.95 -4.19
CA GLU A 401 44.77 -20.92 -3.23
C GLU A 401 44.05 -20.82 -1.87
N TYR A 402 43.89 -19.61 -1.33
CA TYR A 402 43.17 -19.37 -0.09
C TYR A 402 41.70 -19.86 -0.18
N ARG A 403 41.00 -19.58 -1.28
CA ARG A 403 39.63 -20.08 -1.51
C ARG A 403 39.57 -21.61 -1.61
N LYS A 404 40.57 -22.24 -2.25
CA LYS A 404 40.70 -23.71 -2.35
C LYS A 404 40.91 -24.35 -0.98
N LYS A 405 41.69 -23.72 -0.11
CA LYS A 405 42.00 -24.19 1.24
C LYS A 405 40.84 -24.05 2.22
N GLU A 406 40.25 -22.85 2.33
CA GLU A 406 39.27 -22.55 3.38
C GLU A 406 37.83 -23.00 3.00
N TRP A 407 37.50 -23.06 1.70
CA TRP A 407 36.17 -23.49 1.23
C TRP A 407 36.21 -24.57 0.13
N PRO A 408 36.91 -25.71 0.32
CA PRO A 408 37.09 -26.74 -0.71
C PRO A 408 35.79 -27.33 -1.27
N ARG A 409 34.70 -27.33 -0.48
CA ARG A 409 33.37 -27.77 -0.94
C ARG A 409 32.69 -26.77 -1.90
N ARG A 410 32.98 -25.46 -1.77
CA ARG A 410 32.54 -24.42 -2.72
C ARG A 410 33.53 -24.22 -3.87
N TYR A 411 34.80 -24.57 -3.67
CA TYR A 411 35.85 -24.55 -4.70
C TYR A 411 35.77 -25.77 -5.64
N LYS A 412 34.55 -26.09 -6.12
CA LYS A 412 34.33 -27.05 -7.20
C LYS A 412 34.07 -26.30 -8.50
N ASN A 413 34.41 -26.94 -9.62
CA ASN A 413 34.09 -26.52 -11.00
C ASN A 413 34.38 -25.04 -11.32
N GLY A 414 35.48 -24.48 -10.80
CA GLY A 414 35.91 -23.13 -11.16
C GLY A 414 34.98 -22.01 -10.67
N SER A 415 34.41 -22.10 -9.46
CA SER A 415 33.50 -21.09 -8.88
C SER A 415 34.07 -19.67 -8.68
N HIS A 416 35.29 -19.40 -9.17
CA HIS A 416 35.96 -18.11 -9.30
C HIS A 416 36.05 -17.60 -10.77
N LEU A 417 35.44 -18.29 -11.73
CA LEU A 417 35.41 -17.93 -13.16
C LEU A 417 34.89 -16.50 -13.36
N TRP A 418 35.49 -15.78 -14.31
CA TRP A 418 35.20 -14.37 -14.58
C TRP A 418 33.72 -14.07 -14.81
N GLN A 419 33.01 -14.92 -15.57
CA GLN A 419 31.57 -14.76 -15.81
C GLN A 419 30.74 -14.82 -14.51
N LEU A 420 31.00 -15.79 -13.63
CA LEU A 420 30.31 -15.93 -12.35
C LEU A 420 30.69 -14.82 -11.35
N ALA A 421 31.93 -14.34 -11.42
CA ALA A 421 32.38 -13.17 -10.65
C ALA A 421 31.68 -11.88 -11.13
N LEU A 422 31.56 -11.68 -12.44
CA LEU A 422 30.89 -10.53 -13.05
C LEU A 422 29.37 -10.56 -12.78
N GLN A 423 28.73 -11.74 -12.87
CA GLN A 423 27.33 -11.92 -12.47
C GLN A 423 27.12 -11.49 -11.02
N LYS A 424 27.93 -11.97 -10.07
CA LYS A 424 27.85 -11.55 -8.66
C LYS A 424 28.07 -10.06 -8.46
N ARG A 425 28.85 -9.39 -9.32
CA ARG A 425 29.01 -7.93 -9.28
C ARG A 425 27.71 -7.24 -9.71
N LYS A 426 27.11 -7.67 -10.83
CA LYS A 426 25.79 -7.20 -11.31
C LYS A 426 24.65 -7.44 -10.32
N GLU A 427 24.65 -8.58 -9.63
CA GLU A 427 23.71 -8.91 -8.55
C GLU A 427 23.98 -8.16 -7.24
N GLY A 428 24.96 -7.25 -7.19
CA GLY A 428 25.37 -6.54 -5.98
C GLY A 428 25.91 -7.43 -4.86
N ARG A 429 26.30 -8.68 -5.15
CA ARG A 429 26.77 -9.69 -4.18
C ARG A 429 28.27 -9.56 -3.83
N CYS A 430 29.00 -8.63 -4.43
CA CYS A 430 30.38 -8.30 -4.05
C CYS A 430 30.43 -7.20 -2.95
N PRO A 431 31.50 -7.15 -2.12
CA PRO A 431 31.89 -5.92 -1.42
C PRO A 431 32.48 -4.90 -2.41
N LEU A 432 32.33 -3.60 -2.13
CA LEU A 432 33.01 -2.53 -2.87
C LEU A 432 34.50 -2.46 -2.51
N GLU A 433 35.35 -2.17 -3.49
CA GLU A 433 36.74 -1.80 -3.26
C GLU A 433 36.84 -0.42 -2.57
N PRO A 434 37.90 -0.11 -1.80
CA PRO A 434 38.01 1.19 -1.11
C PRO A 434 38.01 2.39 -2.08
N GLY A 435 38.50 2.20 -3.31
CA GLY A 435 38.40 3.22 -4.36
C GLY A 435 36.97 3.48 -4.82
N GLU A 436 36.19 2.45 -5.11
CA GLU A 436 34.77 2.59 -5.50
C GLU A 436 33.96 3.36 -4.44
N VAL A 437 34.20 3.05 -3.17
CA VAL A 437 33.61 3.77 -2.02
C VAL A 437 34.00 5.24 -2.02
N ALA A 438 35.27 5.56 -2.30
CA ALA A 438 35.76 6.92 -2.36
C ALA A 438 35.07 7.74 -3.46
N VAL A 439 34.92 7.16 -4.65
CA VAL A 439 34.24 7.81 -5.79
C VAL A 439 32.76 8.04 -5.48
N ILE A 440 32.05 7.05 -4.91
CA ILE A 440 30.64 7.21 -4.48
C ILE A 440 30.50 8.32 -3.44
N LEU A 441 31.34 8.36 -2.41
CA LEU A 441 31.24 9.39 -1.36
C LEU A 441 31.50 10.79 -1.92
N ARG A 442 32.48 10.95 -2.82
CA ARG A 442 32.71 12.24 -3.52
C ARG A 442 31.46 12.58 -4.36
N ALA A 443 30.89 11.63 -5.10
CA ALA A 443 29.72 11.86 -5.95
C ALA A 443 28.46 12.23 -5.14
N MET A 444 28.29 11.66 -3.94
CA MET A 444 27.30 12.07 -2.93
C MET A 444 27.55 13.46 -2.30
N GLY A 445 28.58 14.18 -2.74
CA GLY A 445 28.89 15.54 -2.31
C GLY A 445 29.83 15.67 -1.11
N TYR A 446 30.33 14.57 -0.52
CA TYR A 446 31.23 14.67 0.64
C TYR A 446 32.57 15.33 0.26
N PRO A 447 32.97 16.41 0.96
CA PRO A 447 34.22 17.12 0.68
C PRO A 447 35.44 16.35 1.19
N LYS A 448 36.63 16.65 0.64
CA LYS A 448 37.90 15.97 0.94
C LYS A 448 38.29 16.00 2.43
N GLU A 449 37.81 17.02 3.12
CA GLU A 449 38.08 17.32 4.53
C GLU A 449 37.30 16.41 5.49
N THR A 450 36.28 15.68 4.99
CA THR A 450 35.38 14.78 5.75
C THR A 450 36.14 13.85 6.69
N GLN A 451 35.85 13.93 7.98
CA GLN A 451 36.44 13.05 8.99
C GLN A 451 35.80 11.64 8.88
N ILE A 452 36.60 10.62 8.55
CA ILE A 452 36.13 9.24 8.38
C ILE A 452 36.83 8.30 9.38
N TYR A 453 36.07 7.70 10.29
CA TYR A 453 36.52 6.53 11.06
C TYR A 453 36.31 5.27 10.22
N VAL A 454 37.36 4.47 9.98
CA VAL A 454 37.22 3.20 9.23
C VAL A 454 37.16 2.01 10.18
N ALA A 455 35.97 1.42 10.29
CA ALA A 455 35.74 0.14 10.95
C ALA A 455 35.99 -1.01 9.96
N SER A 456 37.15 -1.65 10.08
CA SER A 456 37.58 -2.76 9.24
C SER A 456 38.55 -3.67 9.99
N GLY A 457 38.59 -4.95 9.63
CA GLY A 457 39.77 -5.79 9.84
C GLY A 457 40.89 -5.45 8.84
N GLN A 458 41.90 -6.32 8.73
CA GLN A 458 42.99 -6.09 7.77
C GLN A 458 42.48 -6.12 6.31
N VAL A 459 42.51 -4.94 5.66
CA VAL A 459 42.05 -4.73 4.28
C VAL A 459 42.91 -5.54 3.30
N TYR A 460 42.26 -6.25 2.38
CA TYR A 460 42.92 -7.06 1.37
C TYR A 460 43.68 -6.19 0.36
N GLY A 461 44.98 -6.43 0.21
CA GLY A 461 45.93 -5.61 -0.56
C GLY A 461 46.51 -4.41 0.20
N GLY A 462 46.16 -4.23 1.48
CA GLY A 462 46.81 -3.29 2.40
C GLY A 462 46.77 -1.83 1.94
N GLN A 463 47.86 -1.09 2.19
CA GLN A 463 47.92 0.36 1.92
C GLN A 463 47.73 0.70 0.43
N ASN A 464 48.22 -0.14 -0.49
CA ASN A 464 48.04 0.07 -1.94
C ASN A 464 46.55 0.13 -2.33
N ARG A 465 45.71 -0.64 -1.64
CA ARG A 465 44.25 -0.66 -1.84
C ARG A 465 43.50 0.42 -1.09
N MET A 466 44.06 0.90 0.03
CA MET A 466 43.52 2.04 0.77
C MET A 466 43.91 3.39 0.17
N ALA A 467 44.99 3.47 -0.62
CA ALA A 467 45.50 4.72 -1.18
C ALA A 467 44.48 5.55 -1.96
N PRO A 468 43.59 5.00 -2.84
CA PRO A 468 42.56 5.79 -3.49
C PRO A 468 41.61 6.49 -2.50
N LEU A 469 41.21 5.79 -1.43
CA LEU A 469 40.36 6.34 -0.37
C LEU A 469 41.11 7.38 0.48
N LYS A 470 42.38 7.11 0.84
CA LYS A 470 43.22 8.05 1.62
C LYS A 470 43.62 9.31 0.83
N ASN A 471 43.69 9.22 -0.49
CA ASN A 471 43.94 10.37 -1.37
C ASN A 471 42.70 11.27 -1.54
N MET A 472 41.50 10.68 -1.62
CA MET A 472 40.24 11.44 -1.71
C MET A 472 39.77 11.99 -0.35
N PHE A 473 40.06 11.30 0.75
CA PHE A 473 39.68 11.71 2.12
C PHE A 473 40.87 11.58 3.09
N PRO A 474 41.87 12.49 3.06
CA PRO A 474 43.06 12.39 3.91
C PRO A 474 42.79 12.40 5.40
N SER A 475 41.65 12.94 5.83
CA SER A 475 41.18 12.96 7.21
C SER A 475 40.76 11.59 7.76
N LEU A 476 40.76 10.50 6.99
CA LEU A 476 40.41 9.18 7.51
C LEU A 476 41.42 8.64 8.54
N VAL A 477 40.92 7.87 9.51
CA VAL A 477 41.73 7.16 10.51
C VAL A 477 41.12 5.81 10.89
N THR A 478 41.94 4.91 11.41
CA THR A 478 41.49 3.70 12.15
C THR A 478 41.66 3.87 13.66
N LYS A 479 41.13 2.96 14.48
CA LYS A 479 41.36 2.93 15.94
C LYS A 479 42.85 2.88 16.31
N GLU A 480 43.67 2.20 15.52
CA GLU A 480 45.12 2.11 15.69
C GLU A 480 45.85 3.44 15.39
N GLU A 481 45.21 4.39 14.71
CA GLU A 481 45.69 5.77 14.50
C GLU A 481 45.07 6.76 15.52
N LEU A 482 44.13 6.32 16.38
CA LEU A 482 43.37 7.14 17.35
C LEU A 482 43.67 6.84 18.83
N ALA A 483 44.13 5.63 19.13
CA ALA A 483 44.52 5.21 20.47
C ALA A 483 45.98 4.75 20.49
N THR A 484 46.65 4.96 21.61
CA THR A 484 48.05 4.55 21.74
C THR A 484 48.15 3.03 21.70
N LYS A 485 49.37 2.51 21.54
CA LYS A 485 49.57 1.07 21.52
C LYS A 485 49.16 0.46 22.86
N GLU A 486 49.51 1.11 23.95
CA GLU A 486 49.31 0.71 25.34
C GLU A 486 47.81 0.68 25.69
N GLU A 487 47.06 1.72 25.32
CA GLU A 487 45.60 1.79 25.49
C GLU A 487 44.88 0.62 24.80
N LEU A 488 45.34 0.22 23.62
CA LEU A 488 44.75 -0.89 22.85
C LEU A 488 45.27 -2.28 23.26
N ASP A 489 46.44 -2.40 23.90
CA ASP A 489 47.05 -3.71 24.23
C ASP A 489 46.20 -4.52 25.24
N GLY A 490 45.40 -3.85 26.09
CA GLY A 490 44.39 -4.52 26.93
C GLY A 490 43.34 -5.28 26.11
N PHE A 491 42.80 -4.63 25.08
CA PHE A 491 41.75 -5.18 24.21
C PHE A 491 42.30 -6.13 23.13
N ARG A 492 43.57 -6.01 22.72
CA ARG A 492 44.22 -6.87 21.71
C ARG A 492 44.29 -8.36 22.09
N LYS A 493 44.10 -8.70 23.37
CA LYS A 493 43.94 -10.09 23.85
C LYS A 493 42.77 -10.81 23.17
N HIS A 494 41.73 -10.06 22.80
CA HIS A 494 40.44 -10.57 22.34
C HIS A 494 40.00 -9.84 21.06
N VAL A 495 40.01 -10.53 19.91
CA VAL A 495 39.59 -9.94 18.62
C VAL A 495 38.13 -9.46 18.70
N THR A 496 37.32 -10.19 19.48
CA THR A 496 35.93 -9.86 19.82
C THR A 496 35.80 -8.51 20.57
N SER A 497 36.76 -8.14 21.42
CA SER A 497 36.76 -6.84 22.12
C SER A 497 37.06 -5.67 21.18
N LEU A 498 38.05 -5.83 20.28
CA LEU A 498 38.33 -4.81 19.26
C LEU A 498 37.13 -4.59 18.32
N ALA A 499 36.38 -5.65 18.01
CA ALA A 499 35.15 -5.56 17.23
C ALA A 499 33.98 -4.89 18.00
N ALA A 500 34.02 -4.89 19.34
CA ALA A 500 33.05 -4.16 20.17
C ALA A 500 33.34 -2.65 20.17
N LEU A 501 34.62 -2.25 20.22
CA LEU A 501 35.03 -0.85 20.04
C LEU A 501 34.60 -0.32 18.67
N ASP A 502 34.89 -1.04 17.58
CA ASP A 502 34.42 -0.68 16.23
C ASP A 502 32.89 -0.54 16.17
N PHE A 503 32.14 -1.44 16.83
CA PHE A 503 30.68 -1.39 16.87
C PHE A 503 30.16 -0.12 17.57
N LEU A 504 30.71 0.22 18.74
CA LEU A 504 30.28 1.40 19.51
C LEU A 504 30.68 2.72 18.83
N VAL A 505 31.88 2.82 18.25
CA VAL A 505 32.33 4.03 17.53
C VAL A 505 31.52 4.24 16.23
N CYS A 506 31.10 3.16 15.55
CA CYS A 506 30.15 3.24 14.43
C CYS A 506 28.71 3.55 14.86
N LEU A 507 28.27 3.08 16.03
CA LEU A 507 26.93 3.38 16.55
C LEU A 507 26.77 4.86 16.91
N LYS A 508 27.82 5.47 17.48
CA LYS A 508 27.85 6.85 17.98
C LYS A 508 28.17 7.92 16.91
N SER A 509 28.39 7.54 15.65
CA SER A 509 28.76 8.47 14.56
C SER A 509 27.58 9.23 13.97
N ASP A 510 27.85 10.40 13.40
CA ASP A 510 26.80 11.27 12.85
C ASP A 510 26.28 10.74 11.50
N VAL A 511 27.18 10.14 10.70
CA VAL A 511 26.87 9.34 9.50
C VAL A 511 27.47 7.94 9.64
N PHE A 512 26.73 6.89 9.29
CA PHE A 512 27.22 5.52 9.18
C PHE A 512 27.12 5.04 7.73
N VAL A 513 28.18 4.44 7.18
CA VAL A 513 28.21 3.96 5.78
C VAL A 513 28.67 2.51 5.74
N MET A 514 27.94 1.64 5.03
CA MET A 514 28.28 0.22 4.89
C MET A 514 28.73 -0.15 3.47
N THR A 515 29.88 -0.81 3.30
CA THR A 515 30.37 -1.20 1.95
C THR A 515 29.94 -2.62 1.54
N HIS A 516 29.37 -3.39 2.47
CA HIS A 516 28.75 -4.69 2.22
C HIS A 516 27.76 -5.05 3.32
N GLY A 517 26.84 -5.99 3.04
CA GLY A 517 25.88 -6.49 4.03
C GLY A 517 26.51 -7.39 5.11
N GLY A 518 25.77 -7.62 6.19
CA GLY A 518 26.14 -8.56 7.25
C GLY A 518 25.77 -8.04 8.65
N ASN A 519 25.83 -8.95 9.64
CA ASN A 519 25.22 -8.74 10.96
C ASN A 519 25.73 -7.49 11.71
N PHE A 520 26.98 -7.06 11.49
CA PHE A 520 27.51 -5.79 12.04
C PHE A 520 26.71 -4.58 11.53
N ALA A 521 26.61 -4.41 10.21
CA ALA A 521 25.87 -3.30 9.61
C ALA A 521 24.38 -3.37 9.92
N LYS A 522 23.79 -4.58 9.91
CA LYS A 522 22.38 -4.79 10.32
C LYS A 522 22.13 -4.29 11.73
N LEU A 523 22.87 -4.79 12.73
CA LEU A 523 22.68 -4.44 14.13
C LEU A 523 22.92 -2.94 14.42
N ILE A 524 23.84 -2.28 13.70
CA ILE A 524 24.06 -0.84 13.84
C ILE A 524 22.93 -0.02 13.20
N ILE A 525 22.47 -0.38 12.00
CA ILE A 525 21.29 0.24 11.39
C ILE A 525 20.09 0.03 12.30
N GLY A 526 19.80 -1.21 12.71
CA GLY A 526 18.72 -1.52 13.64
C GLY A 526 18.82 -0.74 14.95
N ALA A 527 19.99 -0.63 15.58
CA ALA A 527 20.16 0.19 16.77
C ALA A 527 19.86 1.68 16.52
N ARG A 528 20.36 2.26 15.42
CA ARG A 528 20.07 3.65 15.01
C ARG A 528 18.58 3.85 14.71
N ARG A 529 17.91 2.86 14.11
CA ARG A 529 16.45 2.83 13.88
C ARG A 529 15.68 2.77 15.21
N TYR A 530 16.05 1.85 16.10
CA TYR A 530 15.48 1.64 17.44
C TYR A 530 15.69 2.84 18.38
N MET A 531 16.74 3.65 18.16
CA MET A 531 16.97 4.93 18.85
C MET A 531 16.28 6.13 18.17
N GLY A 532 15.40 5.89 17.19
CA GLY A 532 14.55 6.90 16.58
C GLY A 532 15.15 7.60 15.36
N HIS A 533 15.96 6.89 14.56
CA HIS A 533 16.53 7.38 13.28
C HIS A 533 17.35 8.69 13.39
N ARG A 534 17.86 9.05 14.58
CA ARG A 534 18.48 10.36 14.85
C ARG A 534 19.77 10.66 14.07
N HIS A 535 20.42 9.65 13.50
CA HIS A 535 21.71 9.78 12.79
C HIS A 535 21.69 9.05 11.44
N LYS A 536 22.26 9.67 10.40
CA LYS A 536 22.16 9.22 9.01
C LYS A 536 22.83 7.85 8.81
N SER A 537 22.26 7.02 7.95
CA SER A 537 22.81 5.70 7.60
C SER A 537 22.73 5.49 6.08
N ILE A 538 23.85 5.17 5.43
CA ILE A 538 23.98 5.14 3.97
C ILE A 538 24.28 3.71 3.49
N LYS A 539 23.52 3.25 2.50
CA LYS A 539 23.49 1.87 2.01
C LYS A 539 23.59 1.82 0.47
N PRO A 540 24.82 1.86 -0.09
CA PRO A 540 25.03 1.98 -1.53
C PRO A 540 24.42 0.82 -2.34
N ASP A 541 23.81 1.11 -3.49
CA ASP A 541 23.34 0.07 -4.41
C ASP A 541 24.48 -0.46 -5.27
N LYS A 542 25.10 -1.53 -4.77
CA LYS A 542 26.24 -2.20 -5.39
C LYS A 542 25.87 -2.97 -6.67
N GLY A 543 24.58 -3.18 -6.95
CA GLY A 543 24.09 -3.83 -8.17
C GLY A 543 23.95 -2.81 -9.29
N LEU A 544 23.25 -1.70 -9.04
CA LEU A 544 23.10 -0.59 -9.99
C LEU A 544 24.46 0.06 -10.31
N MET A 545 25.24 0.43 -9.27
CA MET A 545 26.58 1.02 -9.43
C MET A 545 27.58 0.12 -10.16
N SER A 546 27.32 -1.20 -10.25
CA SER A 546 28.18 -2.10 -11.05
C SER A 546 28.10 -1.84 -12.56
N LYS A 547 27.04 -1.17 -13.03
CA LYS A 547 26.92 -0.66 -14.41
C LYS A 547 27.84 0.55 -14.59
N SER A 548 27.72 1.53 -13.71
CA SER A 548 28.42 2.82 -13.72
C SER A 548 29.94 2.64 -13.56
N PHE A 549 30.38 1.74 -12.68
CA PHE A 549 31.79 1.33 -12.59
C PHE A 549 32.27 0.43 -13.74
N GLY A 550 31.35 -0.06 -14.59
CA GLY A 550 31.64 -0.90 -15.74
C GLY A 550 31.79 -0.15 -17.06
N ASP A 551 31.41 1.14 -17.11
CA ASP A 551 31.46 1.98 -18.29
C ASP A 551 32.71 2.89 -18.27
N PRO A 552 33.71 2.67 -19.15
CA PRO A 552 34.92 3.50 -19.21
C PRO A 552 34.71 4.84 -19.93
N TYR A 553 33.54 5.09 -20.52
CA TYR A 553 33.21 6.31 -21.25
C TYR A 553 32.29 7.26 -20.47
N MET A 554 31.77 6.83 -19.32
CA MET A 554 30.87 7.64 -18.49
C MET A 554 31.54 8.92 -17.99
N GLY A 555 30.99 10.07 -18.35
CA GLY A 555 31.47 11.37 -17.90
C GLY A 555 31.19 11.61 -16.40
N TRP A 556 32.06 12.38 -15.74
CA TRP A 556 31.95 12.64 -14.29
C TRP A 556 30.59 13.24 -13.87
N ALA A 557 30.00 14.13 -14.68
CA ALA A 557 28.69 14.70 -14.39
C ALA A 557 27.59 13.63 -14.37
N THR A 558 27.54 12.77 -15.41
CA THR A 558 26.61 11.64 -15.52
C THR A 558 26.79 10.62 -14.40
N PHE A 559 28.04 10.34 -13.99
CA PHE A 559 28.32 9.47 -12.84
C PHE A 559 27.80 10.07 -11.53
N VAL A 560 27.94 11.38 -11.32
CA VAL A 560 27.39 12.07 -10.14
C VAL A 560 25.86 12.03 -10.14
N GLU A 561 25.23 12.28 -11.29
CA GLU A 561 23.78 12.22 -11.47
C GLU A 561 23.23 10.82 -11.17
N ASP A 562 23.80 9.76 -11.77
CA ASP A 562 23.44 8.37 -11.53
C ASP A 562 23.64 7.95 -10.06
N VAL A 563 24.73 8.40 -9.40
CA VAL A 563 24.92 8.19 -7.96
C VAL A 563 23.84 8.90 -7.14
N VAL A 564 23.50 10.16 -7.43
CA VAL A 564 22.50 10.91 -6.66
C VAL A 564 21.11 10.29 -6.81
N VAL A 565 20.69 9.99 -8.05
CA VAL A 565 19.39 9.37 -8.35
C VAL A 565 19.29 7.97 -7.74
N THR A 566 20.29 7.11 -7.95
CA THR A 566 20.31 5.73 -7.41
C THR A 566 20.23 5.68 -5.87
N HIS A 567 20.65 6.73 -5.17
CA HIS A 567 20.73 6.76 -3.70
C HIS A 567 19.77 7.75 -3.03
N GLN A 568 18.85 8.37 -3.76
CA GLN A 568 17.93 9.39 -3.23
C GLN A 568 17.19 8.91 -1.95
N THR A 569 16.77 7.65 -1.91
CA THR A 569 16.10 7.01 -0.74
C THR A 569 17.06 6.35 0.26
N ARG A 570 18.37 6.27 -0.04
CA ARG A 570 19.37 5.46 0.70
C ARG A 570 20.51 6.26 1.34
N THR A 571 20.35 7.58 1.46
CA THR A 571 21.31 8.53 2.04
C THR A 571 21.05 8.86 3.52
N GLY A 572 20.06 8.23 4.16
CA GLY A 572 19.76 8.38 5.58
C GLY A 572 18.31 8.74 5.91
N LEU A 573 17.41 8.76 4.92
CA LEU A 573 15.96 8.74 5.15
C LEU A 573 15.54 7.40 5.80
N PRO A 574 14.39 7.35 6.51
CA PRO A 574 13.78 6.08 6.91
C PRO A 574 13.36 5.27 5.67
N GLU A 575 14.11 4.22 5.35
CA GLU A 575 13.69 3.22 4.33
C GLU A 575 12.40 2.52 4.79
N GLU A 576 11.42 2.38 3.90
CA GLU A 576 10.21 1.58 4.16
C GLU A 576 10.54 0.10 4.38
N THR A 577 9.89 -0.52 5.36
CA THR A 577 10.24 -1.87 5.81
C THR A 577 9.41 -2.94 5.10
N PHE A 578 9.85 -3.33 3.90
CA PHE A 578 9.27 -4.44 3.12
C PHE A 578 9.11 -5.75 3.91
N PRO A 579 8.11 -6.60 3.61
CA PRO A 579 7.64 -7.70 4.46
C PRO A 579 8.62 -8.88 4.70
N ASN A 580 9.85 -8.83 4.20
CA ASN A 580 10.91 -9.77 4.58
C ASN A 580 11.54 -9.32 5.91
N TYR A 581 10.83 -9.62 7.00
CA TYR A 581 11.12 -9.25 8.38
C TYR A 581 12.50 -9.71 8.87
N ASP A 582 13.50 -8.83 8.85
CA ASP A 582 14.77 -9.01 9.57
C ASP A 582 14.77 -8.12 10.83
N LEU A 583 14.48 -8.76 11.97
CA LEU A 583 14.45 -8.18 13.31
C LEU A 583 15.66 -7.30 13.66
N TRP A 584 16.84 -7.60 13.10
CA TRP A 584 18.09 -6.94 13.47
C TRP A 584 18.40 -5.70 12.63
N GLU A 585 17.81 -5.59 11.44
CA GLU A 585 17.93 -4.42 10.53
C GLU A 585 16.67 -3.52 10.60
N ASN A 586 15.51 -4.11 10.88
CA ASN A 586 14.19 -3.46 10.91
C ASN A 586 13.45 -3.71 12.25
N PRO A 587 13.92 -3.16 13.39
CA PRO A 587 13.31 -3.42 14.70
C PRO A 587 11.99 -2.67 14.96
N LEU A 588 11.56 -1.72 14.13
CA LEU A 588 10.43 -0.85 14.49
C LEU A 588 9.09 -1.59 14.60
N THR A 589 8.75 -2.48 13.66
CA THR A 589 7.57 -3.36 13.76
C THR A 589 7.68 -4.37 14.92
N PRO A 590 8.76 -5.17 15.05
CA PRO A 590 8.92 -6.13 16.16
C PRO A 590 8.95 -5.51 17.57
N CYS A 591 9.59 -4.34 17.71
CA CYS A 591 9.96 -3.77 19.01
C CYS A 591 9.09 -2.57 19.43
N ALA A 592 8.01 -2.28 18.69
CA ALA A 592 7.06 -1.23 19.00
C ALA A 592 6.50 -1.37 20.43
N GLY A 593 6.51 -0.26 21.18
CA GLY A 593 6.10 -0.17 22.59
C GLY A 593 7.24 0.27 23.53
N LEU A 594 8.51 0.03 23.20
CA LEU A 594 9.63 0.30 24.12
C LEU A 594 10.07 1.78 24.18
N GLN A 595 9.87 2.56 23.12
CA GLN A 595 10.35 3.96 23.08
C GLN A 595 9.56 4.94 23.97
N GLN A 596 8.25 4.70 24.19
CA GLN A 596 7.43 5.59 25.01
C GLN A 596 7.67 5.41 26.53
N VAL A 597 8.32 4.33 26.95
CA VAL A 597 8.53 3.98 28.37
C VAL A 597 9.80 4.61 28.95
N LEU A 598 10.77 4.99 28.12
CA LEU A 598 12.12 5.41 28.55
C LEU A 598 12.38 6.93 28.52
N ALA A 599 11.34 7.74 28.28
CA ALA A 599 11.39 9.20 28.41
C ALA A 599 10.89 9.71 29.77
N ALA A 600 10.27 8.83 30.56
CA ALA A 600 9.99 9.07 31.97
C ALA A 600 11.16 8.52 32.83
N PRO A 601 11.32 8.98 34.09
CA PRO A 601 11.96 8.15 35.11
C PRO A 601 11.26 6.79 35.13
N GLN A 602 12.02 5.71 35.33
CA GLN A 602 11.48 4.34 35.42
C GLN A 602 10.23 4.33 36.29
N PRO A 603 9.04 3.96 35.77
CA PRO A 603 7.87 3.84 36.61
C PRO A 603 8.13 2.70 37.59
N THR A 604 8.28 3.05 38.87
CA THR A 604 8.13 2.08 39.96
C THR A 604 6.83 1.34 39.72
N ARG A 605 6.90 0.01 39.53
CA ARG A 605 5.71 -0.83 39.44
C ARG A 605 4.80 -0.50 40.63
N PRO A 606 3.46 -0.50 40.45
CA PRO A 606 2.55 -0.06 41.50
C PRO A 606 2.80 -0.84 42.78
N GLU A 607 2.99 -0.10 43.88
CA GLU A 607 3.09 -0.68 45.22
C GLU A 607 1.82 -1.51 45.51
N PRO A 608 1.95 -2.65 46.22
CA PRO A 608 0.86 -3.62 46.38
C PRO A 608 -0.43 -3.02 46.98
N GLU A 609 -0.33 -1.91 47.73
CA GLU A 609 -1.46 -1.13 48.23
C GLU A 609 -2.47 -0.73 47.15
N LYS A 610 -2.02 -0.43 45.92
CA LYS A 610 -2.92 0.00 44.82
C LYS A 610 -3.69 -1.16 44.20
N LEU A 611 -3.13 -2.37 44.22
CA LEU A 611 -3.86 -3.58 43.85
C LEU A 611 -4.87 -3.96 44.95
N LEU A 612 -4.49 -3.79 46.22
CA LEU A 612 -5.40 -3.99 47.36
C LEU A 612 -6.62 -3.05 47.29
N LEU A 613 -6.41 -1.76 46.97
CA LEU A 613 -7.49 -0.79 46.77
C LEU A 613 -8.44 -1.15 45.61
N SER A 614 -7.91 -1.71 44.51
CA SER A 614 -8.75 -2.21 43.40
C SER A 614 -9.61 -3.40 43.84
N PHE A 615 -9.02 -4.34 44.58
CA PHE A 615 -9.70 -5.56 45.04
C PHE A 615 -10.77 -5.26 46.10
N VAL A 616 -10.49 -4.35 47.03
CA VAL A 616 -11.47 -3.83 48.00
C VAL A 616 -12.59 -3.05 47.28
N GLY A 617 -12.26 -2.29 46.23
CA GLY A 617 -13.24 -1.59 45.40
C GLY A 617 -14.28 -2.54 44.79
N GLU A 618 -13.85 -3.65 44.18
CA GLU A 618 -14.78 -4.64 43.61
C GLU A 618 -15.57 -5.40 44.69
N ILE A 619 -14.99 -5.70 45.84
CA ILE A 619 -15.72 -6.30 46.98
C ILE A 619 -16.82 -5.35 47.48
N CYS A 620 -16.53 -4.05 47.62
CA CYS A 620 -17.54 -3.06 47.99
C CYS A 620 -18.63 -2.89 46.91
N TRP A 621 -18.28 -2.94 45.63
CA TRP A 621 -19.24 -2.89 44.53
C TRP A 621 -20.14 -4.13 44.46
N GLY A 622 -19.57 -5.32 44.70
CA GLY A 622 -20.31 -6.58 44.81
C GLY A 622 -21.29 -6.58 45.98
N LEU A 623 -20.89 -6.05 47.14
CA LEU A 623 -21.76 -5.92 48.31
C LEU A 623 -22.90 -4.91 48.08
N TYR A 624 -22.68 -3.82 47.35
CA TYR A 624 -23.74 -2.87 46.98
C TYR A 624 -24.81 -3.50 46.06
N LYS A 625 -24.42 -4.49 45.24
CA LYS A 625 -25.31 -5.15 44.26
C LYS A 625 -26.18 -6.28 44.84
N SER A 626 -26.07 -6.56 46.14
CA SER A 626 -26.66 -7.76 46.78
C SER A 626 -27.96 -7.54 47.57
N ASN A 627 -28.49 -6.29 47.65
CA ASN A 627 -29.54 -5.95 48.62
C ASN A 627 -30.69 -5.08 48.08
N SER A 628 -31.48 -5.61 47.14
CA SER A 628 -32.84 -5.08 46.85
C SER A 628 -33.76 -6.11 46.16
N THR A 629 -34.40 -7.00 46.95
CA THR A 629 -35.36 -7.98 46.40
C THR A 629 -36.57 -8.20 47.31
N LEU A 630 -37.43 -7.19 47.49
CA LEU A 630 -38.81 -7.38 48.01
C LEU A 630 -39.72 -6.15 47.78
N LEU A 631 -40.71 -6.24 46.88
CA LEU A 631 -42.15 -6.35 47.20
C LEU A 631 -43.00 -6.40 45.90
N HIS A 632 -44.34 -6.40 46.00
CA HIS A 632 -45.24 -6.85 44.92
C HIS A 632 -46.47 -5.94 44.72
N TYR A 633 -46.90 -5.84 43.44
CA TYR A 633 -48.29 -5.72 42.95
C TYR A 633 -49.13 -4.42 43.05
N THR A 634 -49.82 -4.16 41.93
CA THR A 634 -51.11 -3.43 41.73
C THR A 634 -51.24 -1.92 41.95
N LYS A 635 -51.55 -1.20 40.85
CA LYS A 635 -52.95 -0.77 40.56
C LYS A 635 -53.16 -0.32 39.09
N THR A 636 -54.41 -0.09 38.72
CA THR A 636 -54.91 -0.08 37.33
C THR A 636 -55.50 1.28 36.91
N MET A 637 -55.60 1.50 35.59
CA MET A 637 -56.40 2.52 34.88
C MET A 637 -56.05 4.02 35.06
N ARG A 638 -55.74 4.67 33.93
CA ARG A 638 -56.77 5.42 33.18
C ARG A 638 -56.43 5.56 31.69
N ILE A 639 -57.43 5.98 30.92
CA ILE A 639 -57.53 5.97 29.45
C ILE A 639 -57.89 7.40 28.97
N GLN A 640 -57.86 7.64 27.65
CA GLN A 640 -58.27 8.86 26.92
C GLN A 640 -57.30 10.06 26.99
N LEU A 641 -56.47 10.21 25.94
CA LEU A 641 -56.60 11.29 24.94
C LEU A 641 -55.52 11.17 23.85
N LEU A 642 -55.90 10.78 22.63
CA LEU A 642 -55.29 11.10 21.32
C LEU A 642 -55.92 10.25 20.21
N SER A 643 -57.17 10.56 19.85
CA SER A 643 -57.94 9.82 18.83
C SER A 643 -58.73 10.78 17.94
N SER A 644 -58.05 11.75 17.34
CA SER A 644 -58.68 12.86 16.58
C SER A 644 -57.79 13.50 15.50
N LEU A 645 -56.79 12.77 14.98
CA LEU A 645 -55.96 13.20 13.82
C LEU A 645 -55.79 12.13 12.73
N PHE A 646 -56.41 10.96 12.88
CA PHE A 646 -56.72 10.10 11.73
C PHE A 646 -58.01 10.62 11.08
N LEU A 647 -58.02 10.71 9.73
CA LEU A 647 -59.08 11.21 8.82
C LEU A 647 -58.87 12.60 8.16
N PHE A 648 -57.66 12.90 7.67
CA PHE A 648 -57.48 13.98 6.67
C PHE A 648 -56.43 13.69 5.56
N SER A 649 -56.15 12.42 5.29
CA SER A 649 -55.17 11.99 4.26
C SER A 649 -55.70 10.94 3.26
N PHE A 650 -56.86 10.34 3.50
CA PHE A 650 -57.52 9.41 2.58
C PHE A 650 -58.28 10.16 1.47
N GLY A 651 -57.54 10.76 0.54
CA GLY A 651 -58.11 11.54 -0.57
C GLY A 651 -57.33 11.53 -1.90
N SER A 652 -56.12 10.97 -1.94
CA SER A 652 -55.23 11.06 -3.11
C SER A 652 -54.51 9.75 -3.49
N TYR A 653 -54.78 8.64 -2.80
CA TYR A 653 -54.06 7.37 -3.00
C TYR A 653 -54.62 6.46 -4.10
N LEU A 654 -55.35 7.02 -5.08
CA LEU A 654 -55.93 6.29 -6.21
C LEU A 654 -55.69 7.00 -7.56
N TYR A 655 -54.45 7.42 -7.84
CA TYR A 655 -53.93 7.55 -9.22
C TYR A 655 -52.40 7.61 -9.24
N ARG A 656 -51.73 6.50 -8.94
CA ARG A 656 -50.34 6.23 -9.39
C ARG A 656 -50.13 4.74 -9.61
N VAL A 657 -50.33 4.29 -10.85
CA VAL A 657 -49.58 3.16 -11.38
C VAL A 657 -48.15 3.66 -11.55
N SER A 658 -47.36 3.59 -10.47
CA SER A 658 -45.94 3.90 -10.56
C SER A 658 -45.24 2.68 -11.14
N SER A 659 -44.56 2.85 -12.27
CA SER A 659 -43.40 2.03 -12.55
C SER A 659 -42.42 2.12 -11.37
N GLN A 660 -41.77 1.01 -11.04
CA GLN A 660 -40.58 1.06 -10.19
C GLN A 660 -39.55 1.97 -10.89
N PRO A 661 -38.90 2.92 -10.19
CA PRO A 661 -37.87 3.76 -10.79
C PRO A 661 -36.67 2.91 -11.20
N GLU A 662 -36.16 3.12 -12.42
CA GLU A 662 -35.06 2.34 -12.98
C GLU A 662 -33.77 2.53 -12.16
N HIS A 663 -33.22 1.44 -11.61
CA HIS A 663 -32.01 1.49 -10.79
C HIS A 663 -30.81 2.03 -11.59
N ALA A 664 -30.04 2.93 -10.98
CA ALA A 664 -28.91 3.59 -11.61
C ALA A 664 -29.26 4.21 -12.98
N SER A 665 -30.46 4.78 -13.16
CA SER A 665 -30.90 5.40 -14.43
C SER A 665 -29.95 6.49 -14.96
N PHE A 666 -29.13 7.06 -14.08
CA PHE A 666 -27.96 7.89 -14.38
C PHE A 666 -26.73 7.31 -13.65
N PRO A 667 -25.49 7.66 -14.03
CA PRO A 667 -24.29 7.22 -13.31
C PRO A 667 -24.38 7.60 -11.82
N PRO A 668 -24.14 6.65 -10.89
CA PRO A 668 -24.18 6.94 -9.45
C PRO A 668 -23.21 8.07 -9.05
N ARG A 669 -23.65 8.91 -8.11
CA ARG A 669 -22.87 10.05 -7.62
C ARG A 669 -22.88 10.08 -6.10
N GLY A 670 -21.69 10.27 -5.51
CA GLY A 670 -21.51 10.12 -4.07
C GLY A 670 -20.08 10.35 -3.62
N TRP A 671 -19.80 9.84 -2.44
CA TRP A 671 -18.50 9.90 -1.78
C TRP A 671 -18.09 8.51 -1.30
N ASN A 672 -16.79 8.23 -1.30
CA ASN A 672 -16.19 6.99 -0.82
C ASN A 672 -15.00 7.34 0.10
N SER A 673 -14.82 6.59 1.19
CA SER A 673 -13.79 6.87 2.18
C SER A 673 -12.37 6.42 1.83
N TYR A 674 -12.15 5.63 0.78
CA TYR A 674 -10.86 5.00 0.49
C TYR A 674 -9.70 6.01 0.36
N ASP A 675 -9.77 6.96 -0.57
CA ASP A 675 -8.66 7.87 -0.90
C ASP A 675 -8.30 8.84 0.24
N SER A 676 -9.19 9.03 1.22
CA SER A 676 -9.01 9.91 2.37
C SER A 676 -8.73 9.16 3.69
N PHE A 677 -9.41 8.04 3.96
CA PHE A 677 -9.31 7.31 5.23
C PHE A 677 -8.70 5.91 5.11
N ASP A 678 -8.36 5.44 3.92
CA ASP A 678 -7.85 4.08 3.69
C ASP A 678 -8.80 3.06 4.35
N TRP A 679 -8.30 2.22 5.26
CA TRP A 679 -9.13 1.31 6.06
C TRP A 679 -9.59 1.86 7.43
N ILE A 680 -9.15 3.05 7.86
CA ILE A 680 -9.17 3.45 9.29
C ILE A 680 -10.34 4.34 9.76
N LEU A 681 -11.32 4.62 8.89
CA LEU A 681 -12.47 5.51 9.18
C LEU A 681 -13.20 5.17 10.50
N SER A 682 -13.69 6.19 11.21
CA SER A 682 -14.57 6.07 12.39
C SER A 682 -15.99 6.54 12.12
N GLU A 683 -16.96 6.12 12.95
CA GLU A 683 -18.35 6.59 12.86
C GLU A 683 -18.47 8.12 12.99
N VAL A 684 -17.65 8.74 13.85
CA VAL A 684 -17.71 10.19 14.09
C VAL A 684 -17.23 10.97 12.85
N ASP A 685 -16.12 10.53 12.25
CA ASP A 685 -15.61 11.12 11.00
C ASP A 685 -16.60 10.90 9.84
N TYR A 686 -17.18 9.70 9.76
CA TYR A 686 -18.14 9.31 8.72
C TYR A 686 -19.44 10.12 8.79
N LEU A 687 -20.09 10.19 9.96
CA LEU A 687 -21.35 10.90 10.13
C LEU A 687 -21.20 12.42 9.90
N GLN A 688 -20.10 13.00 10.36
CA GLN A 688 -19.75 14.40 10.06
C GLN A 688 -19.58 14.62 8.55
N THR A 689 -18.96 13.66 7.87
CA THR A 689 -18.77 13.71 6.41
C THR A 689 -20.10 13.57 5.67
N ALA A 690 -20.98 12.66 6.09
CA ALA A 690 -22.34 12.49 5.55
C ALA A 690 -23.22 13.74 5.74
N GLU A 691 -23.18 14.39 6.91
CA GLU A 691 -23.86 15.66 7.13
C GLU A 691 -23.34 16.75 6.17
N MET A 692 -22.02 16.85 5.96
CA MET A 692 -21.44 17.83 5.04
C MET A 692 -21.72 17.51 3.55
N ILE A 693 -21.83 16.25 3.16
CA ILE A 693 -22.31 15.84 1.83
C ILE A 693 -23.77 16.27 1.64
N SER A 694 -24.64 16.03 2.63
CA SER A 694 -26.03 16.48 2.62
C SER A 694 -26.13 18.00 2.45
N GLN A 695 -25.38 18.76 3.25
CA GLN A 695 -25.43 20.23 3.23
C GLN A 695 -24.81 20.87 1.98
N ARG A 696 -23.73 20.29 1.41
CA ARG A 696 -22.94 20.93 0.34
C ARG A 696 -23.05 20.30 -1.04
N LEU A 697 -23.32 19.00 -1.12
CA LEU A 697 -23.19 18.21 -2.36
C LEU A 697 -24.49 17.55 -2.83
N GLN A 698 -25.42 17.23 -1.93
CA GLN A 698 -26.75 16.71 -2.27
C GLN A 698 -27.55 17.60 -3.24
N PRO A 699 -27.50 18.96 -3.17
CA PRO A 699 -28.13 19.82 -4.18
C PRO A 699 -27.60 19.63 -5.61
N TYR A 700 -26.42 19.03 -5.74
CA TYR A 700 -25.75 18.69 -7.02
C TYR A 700 -25.88 17.19 -7.37
N GLY A 701 -26.78 16.47 -6.68
CA GLY A 701 -27.10 15.07 -6.94
C GLY A 701 -26.13 14.05 -6.34
N TYR A 702 -25.29 14.44 -5.37
CA TYR A 702 -24.54 13.46 -4.57
C TYR A 702 -25.49 12.78 -3.58
N GLU A 703 -25.73 11.49 -3.75
CA GLU A 703 -26.68 10.74 -2.93
C GLU A 703 -26.06 9.58 -2.15
N TYR A 704 -24.94 8.99 -2.58
CA TYR A 704 -24.28 7.89 -1.87
C TYR A 704 -23.16 8.36 -0.92
N ALA A 705 -23.07 7.77 0.27
CA ALA A 705 -21.92 7.88 1.17
C ALA A 705 -21.42 6.48 1.55
N VAL A 706 -20.28 6.07 1.00
CA VAL A 706 -19.78 4.69 1.02
C VAL A 706 -18.65 4.51 2.04
N VAL A 707 -18.78 3.50 2.91
CA VAL A 707 -17.76 3.06 3.88
C VAL A 707 -16.87 1.99 3.26
N ASP A 708 -15.58 2.30 3.15
CA ASP A 708 -14.55 1.58 2.37
C ASP A 708 -13.22 1.73 3.11
N TYR A 709 -12.38 0.73 3.36
CA TYR A 709 -12.55 -0.73 3.33
C TYR A 709 -12.23 -1.30 4.73
N LEU A 710 -12.41 -2.61 4.97
CA LEU A 710 -12.15 -3.27 6.27
C LEU A 710 -12.78 -2.55 7.48
N TRP A 711 -14.03 -2.09 7.36
CA TRP A 711 -14.79 -1.47 8.47
C TRP A 711 -14.99 -2.41 9.67
N TYR A 712 -14.86 -3.71 9.43
CA TYR A 712 -14.85 -4.80 10.41
C TYR A 712 -13.50 -5.03 11.09
N ARG A 713 -12.42 -4.39 10.65
CA ARG A 713 -11.07 -4.61 11.22
C ARG A 713 -10.78 -3.65 12.36
N LYS A 714 -10.24 -4.22 13.45
CA LYS A 714 -9.85 -3.50 14.65
C LYS A 714 -8.71 -2.52 14.38
N ASN A 715 -8.94 -1.23 14.59
CA ASN A 715 -7.89 -0.21 14.48
C ASN A 715 -7.02 -0.16 15.75
N VAL A 716 -6.30 -1.26 16.00
CA VAL A 716 -5.45 -1.45 17.18
C VAL A 716 -3.95 -1.49 16.81
N PRO A 717 -3.03 -1.12 17.74
CA PRO A 717 -1.59 -1.08 17.45
C PRO A 717 -1.02 -2.43 17.00
N GLY A 718 -0.79 -2.58 15.69
CA GLY A 718 -0.27 -3.79 15.06
C GLY A 718 -1.19 -4.41 14.00
N ALA A 719 -2.42 -3.91 13.85
CA ALA A 719 -3.28 -4.21 12.71
C ALA A 719 -2.91 -3.33 11.49
N TYR A 720 -3.08 -3.87 10.30
CA TYR A 720 -2.79 -3.29 8.97
C TYR A 720 -3.76 -3.91 7.94
N PRO A 721 -3.78 -3.42 6.67
CA PRO A 721 -4.61 -4.00 5.61
C PRO A 721 -4.38 -5.49 5.30
N ASP A 722 -3.24 -6.06 5.70
CA ASP A 722 -2.87 -7.48 5.50
C ASP A 722 -2.77 -8.29 6.81
N SER A 723 -3.33 -7.78 7.91
CA SER A 723 -3.20 -8.35 9.25
C SER A 723 -4.32 -9.33 9.64
N LEU A 724 -4.00 -10.62 9.47
CA LEU A 724 -4.83 -11.74 9.91
C LEU A 724 -5.10 -11.73 11.42
N GLY A 725 -6.33 -12.06 11.80
CA GLY A 725 -6.73 -12.24 13.21
C GLY A 725 -7.27 -10.99 13.91
N PHE A 726 -7.49 -9.90 13.17
CA PHE A 726 -7.99 -8.61 13.67
C PHE A 726 -9.39 -8.25 13.16
N ASP A 727 -10.09 -9.17 12.51
CA ASP A 727 -11.44 -8.94 12.00
C ASP A 727 -12.48 -9.21 13.10
N VAL A 728 -13.54 -8.41 13.17
CA VAL A 728 -14.71 -8.70 14.01
C VAL A 728 -15.69 -9.55 13.21
N ILE A 729 -16.00 -10.73 13.73
CA ILE A 729 -16.96 -11.68 13.15
C ILE A 729 -18.04 -12.05 14.16
N ASP A 730 -19.24 -12.36 13.67
CA ASP A 730 -20.31 -12.97 14.48
C ASP A 730 -20.14 -14.49 14.62
N GLU A 731 -21.05 -15.14 15.35
CA GLU A 731 -21.07 -16.58 15.56
C GLU A 731 -21.36 -17.40 14.28
N TRP A 732 -21.71 -16.75 13.17
CA TRP A 732 -21.94 -17.33 11.85
C TRP A 732 -20.78 -17.05 10.87
N GLY A 733 -19.71 -16.43 11.35
CA GLY A 733 -18.53 -16.08 10.54
C GLY A 733 -18.72 -14.87 9.61
N ARG A 734 -19.82 -14.12 9.76
CA ARG A 734 -20.08 -12.88 9.01
C ARG A 734 -19.32 -11.72 9.62
N LEU A 735 -18.93 -10.76 8.81
CA LEU A 735 -18.11 -9.61 9.22
C LEU A 735 -18.99 -8.50 9.81
N ILE A 736 -18.61 -7.98 10.98
CA ILE A 736 -19.41 -7.01 11.78
C ILE A 736 -18.57 -5.73 12.01
N PRO A 737 -19.17 -4.52 12.01
CA PRO A 737 -18.40 -3.28 12.23
C PRO A 737 -17.74 -3.24 13.60
N ASP A 738 -16.44 -2.92 13.61
CA ASP A 738 -15.62 -2.87 14.82
C ASP A 738 -16.16 -1.85 15.86
N PRO A 739 -16.65 -2.28 17.04
CA PRO A 739 -17.31 -1.37 17.98
C PRO A 739 -16.42 -0.22 18.48
N ASP A 740 -15.09 -0.43 18.57
CA ASP A 740 -14.13 0.63 18.95
C ASP A 740 -14.08 1.78 17.93
N ARG A 741 -14.48 1.51 16.67
CA ARG A 741 -14.58 2.49 15.56
C ARG A 741 -16.03 2.92 15.28
N TRP A 742 -16.98 2.03 15.55
CA TRP A 742 -18.40 2.17 15.26
C TRP A 742 -19.24 1.90 16.52
N PRO A 743 -19.25 2.80 17.53
CA PRO A 743 -19.89 2.52 18.82
C PRO A 743 -21.40 2.23 18.72
N SER A 744 -22.06 2.63 17.63
CA SER A 744 -23.46 2.25 17.39
C SER A 744 -23.68 0.83 16.88
N SER A 745 -22.61 0.05 16.61
CA SER A 745 -22.68 -1.39 16.29
C SER A 745 -22.74 -2.30 17.52
N GLU A 746 -22.51 -1.75 18.73
CA GLU A 746 -22.62 -2.45 20.02
C GLU A 746 -23.98 -3.18 20.17
N ASP A 747 -23.99 -4.23 21.00
CA ASP A 747 -25.11 -5.16 21.16
C ASP A 747 -25.59 -5.85 19.86
N GLY A 748 -24.73 -5.92 18.84
CA GLY A 748 -24.99 -6.66 17.59
C GLY A 748 -25.82 -5.90 16.54
N LYS A 749 -26.02 -4.59 16.72
CA LYS A 749 -26.81 -3.74 15.81
C LYS A 749 -26.19 -3.56 14.42
N GLY A 750 -24.89 -3.80 14.28
CA GLY A 750 -24.15 -3.58 13.05
C GLY A 750 -24.26 -2.13 12.55
N PHE A 751 -24.54 -1.93 11.25
CA PHE A 751 -24.68 -0.59 10.69
C PHE A 751 -26.07 0.05 10.82
N THR A 752 -27.04 -0.61 11.48
CA THR A 752 -28.45 -0.18 11.50
C THR A 752 -28.65 1.27 11.94
N GLU A 753 -27.98 1.71 13.01
CA GLU A 753 -28.07 3.10 13.47
C GLU A 753 -27.33 4.09 12.54
N VAL A 754 -26.21 3.67 11.93
CA VAL A 754 -25.44 4.50 10.98
C VAL A 754 -26.26 4.76 9.71
N ALA A 755 -26.86 3.72 9.13
CA ALA A 755 -27.71 3.83 7.96
C ALA A 755 -28.94 4.73 8.22
N GLN A 756 -29.59 4.58 9.38
CA GLN A 756 -30.69 5.46 9.79
C GLN A 756 -30.27 6.93 9.91
N LYS A 757 -29.09 7.22 10.47
CA LYS A 757 -28.55 8.59 10.55
C LYS A 757 -28.31 9.16 9.15
N VAL A 758 -27.66 8.41 8.25
CA VAL A 758 -27.40 8.82 6.85
C VAL A 758 -28.70 9.06 6.06
N GLN A 759 -29.69 8.18 6.24
CA GLN A 759 -31.00 8.32 5.58
C GLN A 759 -31.83 9.46 6.17
N SER A 760 -31.65 9.81 7.46
CA SER A 760 -32.29 10.98 8.07
C SER A 760 -31.81 12.33 7.51
N VAL A 761 -30.58 12.39 6.97
CA VAL A 761 -30.06 13.55 6.23
C VAL A 761 -30.27 13.44 4.70
N GLY A 762 -31.09 12.49 4.26
CA GLY A 762 -31.49 12.32 2.86
C GLY A 762 -30.42 11.71 1.95
N LEU A 763 -29.46 10.96 2.50
CA LEU A 763 -28.44 10.23 1.74
C LEU A 763 -28.69 8.72 1.79
N LYS A 764 -27.98 7.99 0.92
CA LYS A 764 -27.98 6.54 0.80
C LYS A 764 -26.72 5.95 1.43
N PHE A 765 -26.87 4.93 2.25
CA PHE A 765 -25.77 4.28 2.97
C PHE A 765 -25.11 3.20 2.11
N GLY A 766 -23.79 3.26 1.94
CA GLY A 766 -23.04 2.26 1.16
C GLY A 766 -21.91 1.60 1.94
N ILE A 767 -21.57 0.36 1.58
CA ILE A 767 -20.41 -0.37 2.14
C ILE A 767 -19.57 -1.06 1.06
N HIS A 768 -18.28 -1.18 1.32
CA HIS A 768 -17.33 -2.08 0.65
C HIS A 768 -17.43 -3.49 1.23
N VAL A 769 -17.31 -4.54 0.40
CA VAL A 769 -17.20 -5.93 0.85
C VAL A 769 -16.18 -6.70 -0.01
N MET A 770 -15.40 -7.58 0.62
CA MET A 770 -14.49 -8.50 -0.08
C MET A 770 -15.23 -9.75 -0.58
N ARG A 771 -14.79 -10.33 -1.70
CA ARG A 771 -15.19 -11.68 -2.17
C ARG A 771 -15.16 -12.73 -1.06
N GLY A 772 -16.11 -13.65 -1.07
CA GLY A 772 -16.01 -14.92 -0.35
C GLY A 772 -15.98 -14.82 1.18
N LEU A 773 -15.09 -15.61 1.82
CA LEU A 773 -15.11 -15.89 3.26
C LEU A 773 -13.84 -15.38 3.96
N SER A 774 -14.01 -14.78 5.15
CA SER A 774 -12.88 -14.45 6.03
C SER A 774 -12.14 -15.70 6.48
N ARG A 775 -10.82 -15.70 6.28
CA ARG A 775 -9.92 -16.76 6.74
C ARG A 775 -10.00 -16.99 8.25
N GLN A 776 -10.32 -15.96 9.04
CA GLN A 776 -10.52 -16.08 10.48
C GLN A 776 -11.76 -16.93 10.83
N ALA A 777 -12.88 -16.73 10.12
CA ALA A 777 -14.10 -17.52 10.28
C ALA A 777 -13.91 -18.99 9.85
N TYR A 778 -13.11 -19.21 8.80
CA TYR A 778 -12.73 -20.55 8.35
C TYR A 778 -11.79 -21.27 9.33
N ASP A 779 -10.70 -20.63 9.76
CA ASP A 779 -9.71 -21.22 10.68
C ASP A 779 -10.33 -21.47 12.07
N ALA A 780 -11.36 -20.70 12.46
CA ALA A 780 -12.22 -20.96 13.63
C ALA A 780 -13.32 -22.01 13.40
N ASN A 781 -13.52 -22.46 12.14
CA ASN A 781 -14.56 -23.41 11.73
C ASN A 781 -15.97 -22.99 12.22
N THR A 782 -16.37 -21.73 11.99
CA THR A 782 -17.68 -21.24 12.43
C THR A 782 -18.85 -21.97 11.71
N PRO A 783 -20.02 -22.08 12.36
CA PRO A 783 -21.29 -22.42 11.69
C PRO A 783 -21.62 -21.45 10.54
N ILE A 784 -22.54 -21.87 9.68
CA ILE A 784 -23.10 -21.03 8.60
C ILE A 784 -24.58 -20.82 8.89
N LEU A 785 -25.02 -19.56 8.87
CA LEU A 785 -26.43 -19.23 8.89
C LEU A 785 -27.04 -19.47 7.51
N ASP A 786 -28.14 -20.21 7.47
CA ASP A 786 -29.10 -20.15 6.38
C ASP A 786 -30.45 -19.72 6.98
N THR A 787 -31.22 -18.92 6.25
CA THR A 787 -32.49 -18.37 6.74
C THR A 787 -33.63 -19.40 6.81
N THR A 788 -33.38 -20.67 6.45
CA THR A 788 -34.30 -21.80 6.63
C THR A 788 -33.75 -22.93 7.52
N THR A 789 -32.43 -23.04 7.68
CA THR A 789 -31.74 -24.14 8.39
C THR A 789 -30.40 -23.70 9.00
N ILE A 790 -29.84 -24.46 9.93
CA ILE A 790 -28.43 -24.30 10.33
C ILE A 790 -27.60 -25.32 9.57
N LEU A 791 -26.64 -24.85 8.76
CA LEU A 791 -25.79 -25.70 7.93
C LEU A 791 -24.48 -26.07 8.63
N GLN A 792 -23.84 -27.13 8.14
CA GLN A 792 -22.57 -27.62 8.70
C GLN A 792 -21.42 -26.67 8.39
N SER A 793 -20.44 -26.60 9.30
CA SER A 793 -19.24 -25.77 9.16
C SER A 793 -18.36 -26.17 7.97
N TYR A 794 -17.41 -25.30 7.64
CA TYR A 794 -16.54 -25.39 6.47
C TYR A 794 -15.66 -26.66 6.45
N LYS A 795 -15.72 -27.43 5.36
CA LYS A 795 -15.05 -28.76 5.28
C LYS A 795 -13.94 -28.93 4.24
N HIS A 796 -13.90 -28.14 3.16
CA HIS A 796 -12.83 -28.26 2.16
C HIS A 796 -12.72 -27.00 1.28
N TYR A 797 -11.56 -26.32 1.30
CA TYR A 797 -11.31 -25.04 0.61
C TYR A 797 -9.89 -25.00 0.03
N HIS A 798 -9.70 -24.33 -1.12
CA HIS A 798 -8.43 -24.30 -1.84
C HIS A 798 -8.00 -22.87 -2.27
N ARG A 799 -7.09 -22.31 -1.48
CA ARG A 799 -5.96 -21.41 -1.83
C ARG A 799 -6.21 -20.02 -2.47
N GLU A 800 -6.13 -19.00 -1.60
CA GLU A 800 -5.38 -17.73 -1.72
C GLU A 800 -5.54 -16.86 -2.99
N ASN A 801 -6.28 -15.76 -2.87
CA ASN A 801 -6.10 -14.57 -3.72
C ASN A 801 -4.70 -13.95 -3.46
N ARG A 802 -4.10 -13.29 -4.47
CA ARG A 802 -2.76 -12.67 -4.38
C ARG A 802 -2.73 -11.29 -3.75
N LEU A 803 -3.82 -10.52 -3.83
CA LEU A 803 -3.90 -9.14 -3.34
C LEU A 803 -4.19 -9.11 -1.83
N VAL A 804 -5.06 -10.00 -1.33
CA VAL A 804 -5.41 -10.11 0.10
C VAL A 804 -5.26 -11.57 0.55
N ARG A 805 -4.34 -11.82 1.50
CA ARG A 805 -3.99 -13.16 2.03
C ARG A 805 -5.07 -13.82 2.92
N GLU A 806 -6.20 -13.15 3.03
CA GLU A 806 -7.16 -13.24 4.13
C GLU A 806 -8.56 -13.65 3.67
N VAL A 807 -8.77 -13.68 2.36
CA VAL A 807 -9.96 -14.20 1.70
C VAL A 807 -9.73 -15.65 1.28
N LEU A 808 -10.68 -16.52 1.60
CA LEU A 808 -10.76 -17.86 1.03
C LEU A 808 -11.81 -17.89 -0.08
N MET A 809 -11.32 -18.09 -1.30
CA MET A 809 -12.14 -18.34 -2.48
C MET A 809 -12.90 -19.67 -2.35
N LYS A 810 -14.08 -19.74 -2.96
CA LYS A 810 -15.02 -20.85 -2.79
C LYS A 810 -15.62 -21.29 -4.12
N SER A 811 -15.76 -22.60 -4.32
CA SER A 811 -16.73 -23.15 -5.27
C SER A 811 -18.16 -23.03 -4.71
N LEU A 812 -19.09 -22.45 -5.48
CA LEU A 812 -20.47 -22.12 -5.06
C LEU A 812 -21.41 -23.33 -4.85
N ASP A 813 -21.04 -24.18 -3.89
CA ASP A 813 -21.87 -25.17 -3.25
C ASP A 813 -23.00 -24.54 -2.40
N GLU A 814 -23.89 -25.39 -1.88
CA GLU A 814 -25.03 -25.05 -1.04
C GLU A 814 -24.66 -24.19 0.18
N ASN A 815 -23.62 -24.60 0.93
CA ASN A 815 -23.10 -23.85 2.07
C ASN A 815 -22.55 -22.47 1.67
N GLY A 816 -22.00 -22.32 0.46
CA GLY A 816 -21.48 -21.04 -0.04
C GLY A 816 -22.58 -20.07 -0.41
N ARG A 817 -23.60 -20.58 -1.10
CA ARG A 817 -24.81 -19.83 -1.45
C ARG A 817 -25.59 -19.40 -0.21
N ALA A 818 -25.65 -20.24 0.82
CA ALA A 818 -26.20 -19.89 2.13
C ALA A 818 -25.43 -18.74 2.80
N PHE A 819 -24.10 -18.87 2.94
CA PHE A 819 -23.27 -17.84 3.58
C PHE A 819 -23.41 -16.48 2.89
N LEU A 820 -23.25 -16.43 1.56
CA LEU A 820 -23.44 -15.20 0.78
C LEU A 820 -24.85 -14.61 0.94
N ARG A 821 -25.90 -15.45 0.91
CA ARG A 821 -27.27 -14.98 1.16
C ARG A 821 -27.39 -14.32 2.54
N SER A 822 -26.88 -14.97 3.58
CA SER A 822 -26.94 -14.47 4.97
C SER A 822 -26.14 -13.18 5.24
N LEU A 823 -25.17 -12.85 4.37
CA LEU A 823 -24.49 -11.54 4.35
C LEU A 823 -25.37 -10.47 3.69
N TYR A 824 -25.85 -10.70 2.47
CA TYR A 824 -26.61 -9.69 1.73
C TYR A 824 -28.03 -9.46 2.30
N GLU A 825 -28.61 -10.46 2.98
CA GLU A 825 -29.81 -10.28 3.82
C GLU A 825 -29.49 -9.39 5.05
N GLN A 826 -28.39 -9.65 5.77
CA GLN A 826 -27.95 -8.81 6.90
C GLN A 826 -27.66 -7.36 6.49
N TYR A 827 -27.07 -7.13 5.31
CA TYR A 827 -26.85 -5.78 4.79
C TYR A 827 -28.17 -5.04 4.53
N ALA A 828 -29.20 -5.74 4.04
CA ALA A 828 -30.54 -5.16 3.89
C ALA A 828 -31.25 -4.89 5.23
N GLU A 829 -31.05 -5.75 6.24
CA GLU A 829 -31.54 -5.54 7.61
C GLU A 829 -30.90 -4.30 8.27
N TRP A 830 -29.59 -4.10 8.09
CA TRP A 830 -28.90 -2.87 8.48
C TRP A 830 -29.32 -1.65 7.66
N GLY A 831 -30.05 -1.82 6.56
CA GLY A 831 -30.54 -0.74 5.72
C GLY A 831 -29.53 -0.19 4.72
N VAL A 832 -28.57 -0.99 4.26
CA VAL A 832 -27.64 -0.65 3.17
C VAL A 832 -28.40 -0.38 1.86
N ASP A 833 -27.93 0.60 1.08
CA ASP A 833 -28.48 1.03 -0.21
C ASP A 833 -27.51 0.80 -1.39
N PHE A 834 -26.23 0.50 -1.10
CA PHE A 834 -25.15 0.36 -2.07
C PHE A 834 -24.08 -0.62 -1.56
N VAL A 835 -23.60 -1.53 -2.42
CA VAL A 835 -22.46 -2.42 -2.11
C VAL A 835 -21.43 -2.38 -3.23
N LYS A 836 -20.17 -2.05 -2.88
CA LYS A 836 -18.97 -2.24 -3.72
C LYS A 836 -18.34 -3.58 -3.36
N HIS A 837 -18.55 -4.59 -4.20
CA HIS A 837 -18.03 -5.93 -4.02
C HIS A 837 -16.70 -6.08 -4.75
N ASP A 838 -15.66 -6.40 -3.99
CA ASP A 838 -14.27 -6.32 -4.42
C ASP A 838 -13.58 -7.69 -4.55
N CYS A 839 -12.50 -7.74 -5.34
CA CYS A 839 -11.85 -8.97 -5.78
C CYS A 839 -12.77 -9.96 -6.53
N VAL A 840 -13.77 -9.48 -7.29
CA VAL A 840 -14.66 -10.31 -8.14
C VAL A 840 -14.58 -9.99 -9.65
N PHE A 841 -13.87 -8.94 -10.06
CA PHE A 841 -13.82 -8.48 -11.46
C PHE A 841 -12.38 -8.36 -12.01
N GLY A 842 -12.25 -7.98 -13.29
CA GLY A 842 -10.96 -7.88 -13.98
C GLY A 842 -10.24 -9.24 -14.05
N ASN A 843 -8.96 -9.27 -13.68
CA ASN A 843 -8.17 -10.50 -13.55
C ASN A 843 -8.74 -11.52 -12.53
N ASP A 844 -9.58 -11.10 -11.60
CA ASP A 844 -10.19 -11.94 -10.56
C ASP A 844 -11.63 -12.37 -10.91
N LEU A 845 -12.09 -12.15 -12.15
CA LEU A 845 -13.45 -12.37 -12.66
C LEU A 845 -14.13 -13.65 -12.15
N ASP A 846 -15.17 -13.47 -11.34
CA ASP A 846 -16.00 -14.54 -10.76
C ASP A 846 -17.48 -14.35 -11.16
N VAL A 847 -17.82 -14.81 -12.37
CA VAL A 847 -19.18 -14.65 -12.92
C VAL A 847 -20.21 -15.39 -12.08
N ASP A 848 -19.86 -16.53 -11.48
CA ASP A 848 -20.78 -17.32 -10.66
C ASP A 848 -21.11 -16.60 -9.34
N GLU A 849 -20.11 -16.00 -8.65
CA GLU A 849 -20.37 -15.24 -7.42
C GLU A 849 -21.12 -13.93 -7.71
N ILE A 850 -20.76 -13.22 -8.79
CA ILE A 850 -21.50 -12.03 -9.25
C ILE A 850 -22.96 -12.38 -9.59
N THR A 851 -23.20 -13.49 -10.30
CA THR A 851 -24.56 -13.94 -10.64
C THR A 851 -25.35 -14.29 -9.39
N PHE A 852 -24.78 -15.04 -8.46
CA PHE A 852 -25.49 -15.44 -7.25
C PHE A 852 -25.82 -14.24 -6.34
N VAL A 853 -24.89 -13.30 -6.16
CA VAL A 853 -25.16 -12.06 -5.41
C VAL A 853 -26.25 -11.25 -6.11
N SER A 854 -26.17 -11.07 -7.43
CA SER A 854 -27.21 -10.38 -8.21
C SER A 854 -28.59 -11.03 -8.03
N GLU A 855 -28.65 -12.36 -8.03
CA GLU A 855 -29.85 -13.14 -7.75
C GLU A 855 -30.40 -12.97 -6.33
N VAL A 856 -29.56 -12.75 -5.32
CA VAL A 856 -30.02 -12.42 -3.96
C VAL A 856 -30.55 -11.00 -3.93
N LEU A 857 -29.82 -10.03 -4.47
CA LEU A 857 -30.22 -8.62 -4.50
C LEU A 857 -31.56 -8.38 -5.20
N GLN A 858 -31.88 -9.15 -6.25
CA GLN A 858 -33.19 -9.11 -6.92
C GLN A 858 -34.38 -9.61 -6.07
N LYS A 859 -34.12 -10.35 -4.99
CA LYS A 859 -35.14 -10.96 -4.11
C LYS A 859 -35.32 -10.18 -2.80
N LEU A 860 -34.45 -9.22 -2.50
CA LEU A 860 -34.55 -8.37 -1.31
C LEU A 860 -35.68 -7.35 -1.47
N ASN A 861 -36.44 -7.12 -0.40
CA ASN A 861 -37.46 -6.06 -0.35
C ASN A 861 -36.85 -4.64 -0.33
N ARG A 862 -35.54 -4.51 -0.10
CA ARG A 862 -34.79 -3.26 -0.16
C ARG A 862 -33.94 -3.22 -1.43
N PRO A 863 -34.03 -2.15 -2.25
CA PRO A 863 -33.16 -1.98 -3.41
C PRO A 863 -31.73 -1.66 -2.96
N ILE A 864 -30.76 -2.46 -3.38
CA ILE A 864 -29.32 -2.22 -3.16
C ILE A 864 -28.65 -2.08 -4.53
N LEU A 865 -27.90 -1.00 -4.73
CA LEU A 865 -27.13 -0.77 -5.95
C LEU A 865 -25.83 -1.60 -5.92
N TYR A 866 -25.58 -2.37 -6.98
CA TYR A 866 -24.45 -3.31 -7.02
C TYR A 866 -23.27 -2.79 -7.84
N SER A 867 -22.13 -2.55 -7.19
CA SER A 867 -20.85 -2.19 -7.79
C SER A 867 -19.87 -3.38 -7.70
N VAL A 868 -19.08 -3.63 -8.75
CA VAL A 868 -18.06 -4.71 -8.77
C VAL A 868 -16.66 -4.23 -9.13
N SER A 869 -15.67 -4.83 -8.48
CA SER A 869 -14.28 -4.36 -8.40
C SER A 869 -13.30 -5.55 -8.28
N PRO A 870 -11.99 -5.40 -8.58
CA PRO A 870 -11.35 -4.26 -9.26
C PRO A 870 -11.32 -4.43 -10.78
N GLY A 871 -10.98 -3.37 -11.51
CA GLY A 871 -10.89 -3.37 -12.98
C GLY A 871 -9.49 -3.61 -13.51
N VAL A 872 -8.78 -4.64 -13.02
CA VAL A 872 -7.42 -4.91 -13.51
C VAL A 872 -7.48 -5.70 -14.83
N ILE A 873 -7.22 -5.01 -15.96
CA ILE A 873 -7.28 -5.50 -17.36
C ILE A 873 -8.64 -6.08 -17.83
N PRO A 874 -9.81 -5.48 -17.52
CA PRO A 874 -11.09 -5.86 -18.09
C PRO A 874 -11.15 -5.39 -19.54
N THR A 875 -11.97 -6.06 -20.34
CA THR A 875 -12.23 -5.71 -21.74
C THR A 875 -13.72 -5.53 -21.97
N PRO A 876 -14.15 -4.80 -23.02
CA PRO A 876 -15.55 -4.73 -23.42
C PRO A 876 -16.15 -6.08 -23.88
N VAL A 877 -15.36 -7.16 -23.88
CA VAL A 877 -15.82 -8.55 -24.04
C VAL A 877 -16.23 -9.14 -22.69
N MET A 878 -15.43 -8.95 -21.64
CA MET A 878 -15.69 -9.48 -20.28
C MET A 878 -16.88 -8.80 -19.61
N GLU A 879 -17.10 -7.50 -19.88
CA GLU A 879 -18.28 -6.77 -19.42
C GLU A 879 -19.59 -7.42 -19.89
N LYS A 880 -19.60 -8.06 -21.07
CA LYS A 880 -20.82 -8.57 -21.70
C LYS A 880 -21.50 -9.65 -20.85
N ASP A 881 -20.71 -10.38 -20.09
CA ASP A 881 -21.17 -11.50 -19.27
C ASP A 881 -21.57 -11.04 -17.85
N ILE A 882 -21.30 -9.78 -17.46
CA ILE A 882 -21.61 -9.23 -16.13
C ILE A 882 -22.49 -7.97 -16.09
N SER A 883 -22.56 -7.15 -17.14
CA SER A 883 -23.22 -5.84 -17.03
C SER A 883 -24.71 -5.96 -16.73
N GLY A 884 -25.38 -6.98 -17.29
CA GLY A 884 -26.76 -7.35 -16.97
C GLY A 884 -27.02 -7.76 -15.51
N LEU A 885 -25.95 -8.04 -14.73
CA LEU A 885 -26.00 -8.50 -13.34
C LEU A 885 -25.68 -7.40 -12.32
N VAL A 886 -25.09 -6.27 -12.75
CA VAL A 886 -24.56 -5.21 -11.87
C VAL A 886 -25.06 -3.82 -12.29
N ASN A 887 -24.80 -2.80 -11.47
CA ASN A 887 -25.12 -1.40 -11.79
C ASN A 887 -23.89 -0.55 -12.15
N MET A 888 -22.70 -0.95 -11.72
CA MET A 888 -21.42 -0.36 -12.15
C MET A 888 -20.30 -1.37 -11.98
N TYR A 889 -19.27 -1.30 -12.83
CA TYR A 889 -18.14 -2.23 -12.83
C TYR A 889 -16.85 -1.48 -13.15
N ARG A 890 -15.83 -1.62 -12.29
CA ARG A 890 -14.58 -0.88 -12.45
C ARG A 890 -13.85 -1.31 -13.72
N VAL A 891 -13.47 -0.38 -14.60
CA VAL A 891 -12.78 -0.68 -15.87
C VAL A 891 -11.27 -0.47 -15.82
N THR A 892 -10.74 0.04 -14.71
CA THR A 892 -9.32 0.28 -14.42
C THR A 892 -8.88 -0.32 -13.09
N GLY A 893 -7.58 -0.33 -12.82
CA GLY A 893 -7.07 -0.54 -11.45
C GLY A 893 -7.47 0.61 -10.51
N ASP A 894 -6.98 0.57 -9.27
CA ASP A 894 -7.08 1.68 -8.31
C ASP A 894 -6.55 2.98 -8.95
N ASP A 895 -7.42 3.97 -9.13
CA ASP A 895 -6.99 5.31 -9.54
C ASP A 895 -6.37 6.03 -8.36
N TRP A 896 -5.27 6.75 -8.62
CA TRP A 896 -4.57 7.58 -7.65
C TRP A 896 -4.15 8.88 -8.30
N ASP A 897 -3.75 9.84 -7.47
CA ASP A 897 -3.46 11.21 -7.88
C ASP A 897 -2.09 11.38 -8.59
N THR A 898 -1.82 10.56 -9.60
CA THR A 898 -0.70 10.73 -10.54
C THR A 898 -1.19 10.83 -11.97
N TRP A 899 -0.50 11.63 -12.79
CA TRP A 899 -0.83 11.77 -14.20
C TRP A 899 -0.72 10.44 -14.98
N GLY A 900 0.11 9.49 -14.53
CA GLY A 900 0.23 8.17 -15.16
C GLY A 900 -1.06 7.36 -15.07
N ASP A 901 -1.78 7.49 -13.97
CA ASP A 901 -3.04 6.80 -13.71
C ASP A 901 -4.17 7.51 -14.50
N VAL A 902 -4.31 8.84 -14.33
CA VAL A 902 -5.25 9.69 -15.10
C VAL A 902 -5.13 9.49 -16.62
N ALA A 903 -3.90 9.38 -17.16
CA ALA A 903 -3.68 9.18 -18.59
C ALA A 903 -4.11 7.80 -19.09
N ALA A 904 -4.10 6.75 -18.25
CA ALA A 904 -4.47 5.39 -18.65
C ALA A 904 -5.97 5.27 -19.01
N HIS A 905 -6.83 6.08 -18.38
CA HIS A 905 -8.28 6.09 -18.61
C HIS A 905 -8.67 6.47 -20.03
N PHE A 906 -7.86 7.25 -20.76
CA PHE A 906 -8.20 7.70 -22.12
C PHE A 906 -8.36 6.56 -23.12
N ASP A 907 -7.57 5.50 -23.01
CA ASP A 907 -7.67 4.34 -23.89
C ASP A 907 -8.81 3.40 -23.48
N VAL A 908 -9.00 3.21 -22.18
CA VAL A 908 -10.07 2.36 -21.63
C VAL A 908 -11.45 2.97 -21.91
N SER A 909 -11.64 4.25 -21.61
CA SER A 909 -12.89 4.97 -21.88
C SER A 909 -13.24 4.97 -23.37
N ARG A 910 -12.27 5.20 -24.27
CA ARG A 910 -12.45 5.06 -25.72
C ARG A 910 -12.99 3.69 -26.08
N ASP A 911 -12.34 2.62 -25.60
CA ASP A 911 -12.68 1.26 -26.01
C ASP A 911 -14.05 0.80 -25.48
N PHE A 912 -14.45 1.24 -24.27
CA PHE A 912 -15.80 0.99 -23.74
C PHE A 912 -16.89 1.85 -24.40
N ALA A 913 -16.58 3.09 -24.81
CA ALA A 913 -17.49 3.93 -25.60
C ALA A 913 -17.69 3.36 -27.01
N ALA A 914 -16.61 3.01 -27.71
CA ALA A 914 -16.63 2.41 -29.04
C ALA A 914 -17.33 1.03 -29.07
N ALA A 915 -17.30 0.29 -27.97
CA ALA A 915 -18.06 -0.95 -27.78
C ALA A 915 -19.52 -0.74 -27.32
N ASN A 916 -19.99 0.52 -27.25
CA ASN A 916 -21.33 0.94 -26.85
C ASN A 916 -21.78 0.40 -25.47
N LYS A 917 -20.92 0.59 -24.46
CA LYS A 917 -21.13 0.06 -23.09
C LYS A 917 -21.60 1.10 -22.07
N ILE A 918 -21.58 2.38 -22.43
CA ILE A 918 -22.04 3.47 -21.56
C ILE A 918 -23.56 3.36 -21.37
N GLY A 919 -24.03 3.13 -20.14
CA GLY A 919 -25.46 3.03 -19.82
C GLY A 919 -26.13 1.77 -20.37
N ALA A 920 -25.39 0.66 -20.43
CA ALA A 920 -25.91 -0.65 -20.79
C ALA A 920 -27.06 -1.11 -19.86
N LYS A 921 -27.82 -2.13 -20.26
CA LYS A 921 -28.83 -2.73 -19.36
C LYS A 921 -28.12 -3.48 -18.23
N GLY A 922 -28.52 -3.19 -16.98
CA GLY A 922 -27.98 -3.80 -15.77
C GLY A 922 -29.03 -4.16 -14.72
N LEU A 923 -28.56 -4.35 -13.49
CA LEU A 923 -29.36 -4.89 -12.39
C LEU A 923 -30.56 -3.99 -12.06
N LEU A 924 -31.77 -4.46 -12.41
CA LEU A 924 -33.04 -3.72 -12.28
C LEU A 924 -33.00 -2.31 -12.92
N GLY A 925 -32.12 -2.09 -13.90
CA GLY A 925 -31.98 -0.81 -14.60
C GLY A 925 -30.75 -0.74 -15.48
N ARG A 926 -29.78 0.13 -15.14
CA ARG A 926 -28.56 0.35 -15.95
C ARG A 926 -27.28 -0.12 -15.28
N SER A 927 -26.27 -0.31 -16.14
CA SER A 927 -24.89 -0.63 -15.81
C SER A 927 -23.95 0.43 -16.41
N TRP A 928 -22.97 0.89 -15.63
CA TRP A 928 -22.04 1.96 -16.02
C TRP A 928 -20.58 1.51 -15.96
N PRO A 929 -19.75 1.79 -16.99
CA PRO A 929 -18.30 1.66 -16.90
C PRO A 929 -17.77 2.61 -15.82
N ASP A 930 -17.07 2.07 -14.83
CA ASP A 930 -16.58 2.83 -13.68
C ASP A 930 -15.06 3.06 -13.79
N LEU A 931 -14.69 4.32 -14.04
CA LEU A 931 -13.31 4.82 -14.07
C LEU A 931 -12.73 5.00 -12.65
N ASP A 932 -13.43 4.52 -11.61
CA ASP A 932 -13.05 4.61 -10.21
C ASP A 932 -13.28 5.99 -9.56
N MET A 933 -12.90 6.06 -8.29
CA MET A 933 -13.00 7.23 -7.42
C MET A 933 -12.15 8.41 -7.93
N LEU A 934 -12.44 9.60 -7.41
CA LEU A 934 -11.76 10.84 -7.77
C LEU A 934 -10.80 11.26 -6.63
N PRO A 935 -9.48 11.02 -6.77
CA PRO A 935 -8.46 11.32 -5.76
C PRO A 935 -8.12 12.81 -5.78
N ILE A 936 -9.10 13.63 -5.41
CA ILE A 936 -9.06 15.10 -5.46
C ILE A 936 -9.37 15.66 -4.07
N GLY A 937 -8.76 16.79 -3.70
CA GLY A 937 -8.94 17.42 -2.39
C GLY A 937 -7.98 16.86 -1.34
N TRP A 938 -8.47 16.54 -0.14
CA TRP A 938 -7.66 16.14 1.02
C TRP A 938 -7.68 14.62 1.25
N LEU A 939 -6.51 13.98 1.15
CA LEU A 939 -6.29 12.54 0.92
C LEU A 939 -5.33 11.89 1.94
N THR A 940 -5.14 10.58 1.81
CA THR A 940 -4.10 9.77 2.47
C THR A 940 -3.19 9.08 1.45
N ASN A 941 -2.26 8.24 1.91
CA ASN A 941 -1.47 7.35 1.06
C ASN A 941 -2.05 5.93 1.12
N ALA A 942 -1.95 5.17 0.03
CA ALA A 942 -2.34 3.77 -0.02
C ALA A 942 -1.66 2.92 1.07
N GLY A 943 -2.43 2.07 1.74
CA GLY A 943 -2.01 1.21 2.84
C GLY A 943 -1.76 1.94 4.16
N SER A 944 -2.27 3.17 4.33
CA SER A 944 -1.91 4.02 5.48
C SER A 944 -2.84 3.86 6.68
N ASN A 945 -2.27 3.38 7.79
CA ASN A 945 -2.93 3.36 9.11
C ASN A 945 -3.15 4.76 9.73
N ARG A 946 -2.93 5.86 9.00
CA ARG A 946 -3.15 7.26 9.44
C ARG A 946 -3.53 8.17 8.27
N GLY A 947 -4.62 8.90 8.40
CA GLY A 947 -5.12 9.83 7.38
C GLY A 947 -6.44 10.49 7.80
N PRO A 948 -6.97 11.39 6.97
CA PRO A 948 -6.33 11.98 5.79
C PRO A 948 -5.27 13.02 6.19
N HIS A 949 -4.15 13.07 5.46
CA HIS A 949 -2.95 13.79 5.90
C HIS A 949 -2.25 14.65 4.83
N ARG A 950 -2.75 14.68 3.58
CA ARG A 950 -2.16 15.47 2.47
C ARG A 950 -3.23 16.03 1.53
N LEU A 951 -2.81 16.85 0.55
CA LEU A 951 -3.61 17.13 -0.64
C LEU A 951 -3.33 16.09 -1.75
N SER A 952 -4.21 16.05 -2.75
CA SER A 952 -3.93 15.50 -4.08
C SER A 952 -2.68 16.14 -4.70
N ASN A 953 -1.86 15.34 -5.39
CA ASN A 953 -0.69 15.79 -6.14
C ASN A 953 -1.04 16.24 -7.56
N LEU A 954 -2.23 15.89 -8.09
CA LEU A 954 -2.71 16.37 -9.38
C LEU A 954 -2.86 17.90 -9.36
N ASN A 955 -2.34 18.57 -10.38
CA ASN A 955 -2.53 20.02 -10.53
C ASN A 955 -3.96 20.35 -11.02
N LEU A 956 -4.36 21.62 -10.94
CA LEU A 956 -5.74 22.04 -11.24
C LEU A 956 -6.18 21.71 -12.68
N ASP A 957 -5.29 21.73 -13.66
CA ASP A 957 -5.62 21.41 -15.06
C ASP A 957 -5.68 19.89 -15.30
N GLU A 958 -4.87 19.10 -14.59
CA GLU A 958 -5.01 17.63 -14.51
C GLU A 958 -6.35 17.23 -13.85
N GLN A 959 -6.75 17.91 -12.78
CA GLN A 959 -8.05 17.70 -12.12
C GLN A 959 -9.24 18.06 -13.01
N LYS A 960 -9.17 19.16 -13.78
CA LYS A 960 -10.18 19.50 -14.82
C LYS A 960 -10.23 18.43 -15.90
N THR A 961 -9.07 17.95 -16.36
CA THR A 961 -8.96 16.88 -17.35
C THR A 961 -9.64 15.60 -16.86
N GLN A 962 -9.37 15.18 -15.62
CA GLN A 962 -10.01 14.01 -15.01
C GLN A 962 -11.53 14.16 -14.95
N MET A 963 -12.04 15.26 -14.37
CA MET A 963 -13.48 15.53 -14.29
C MET A 963 -14.16 15.62 -15.65
N THR A 964 -13.49 16.21 -16.65
CA THR A 964 -14.00 16.29 -18.03
C THR A 964 -14.06 14.91 -18.66
N LEU A 965 -13.08 14.03 -18.44
CA LEU A 965 -13.10 12.66 -18.94
C LEU A 965 -14.18 11.81 -18.25
N TRP A 966 -14.34 11.88 -16.92
CA TRP A 966 -15.39 11.15 -16.19
C TRP A 966 -16.80 11.58 -16.65
N ALA A 967 -17.00 12.87 -16.97
CA ALA A 967 -18.23 13.35 -17.57
C ALA A 967 -18.42 12.84 -19.00
N MET A 968 -17.42 12.99 -19.88
CA MET A 968 -17.52 12.57 -21.29
C MET A 968 -17.61 11.05 -21.47
N ALA A 969 -17.07 10.24 -20.56
CA ALA A 969 -17.27 8.79 -20.48
C ALA A 969 -18.57 8.38 -19.77
N ARG A 970 -19.26 9.33 -19.12
CA ARG A 970 -20.42 9.12 -18.22
C ARG A 970 -20.17 8.04 -17.15
N SER A 971 -18.99 8.11 -16.54
CA SER A 971 -18.59 7.28 -15.41
C SER A 971 -19.35 7.69 -14.13
N PRO A 972 -19.53 6.80 -13.13
CA PRO A 972 -19.93 7.21 -11.78
C PRO A 972 -18.98 8.28 -11.23
N ILE A 973 -19.50 9.17 -10.38
CA ILE A 973 -18.74 10.26 -9.75
C ILE A 973 -18.70 9.99 -8.25
N MET A 974 -17.68 9.25 -7.82
CA MET A 974 -17.39 8.99 -6.41
C MET A 974 -16.22 9.86 -5.96
N PHE A 975 -16.49 10.91 -5.19
CA PHE A 975 -15.45 11.78 -4.63
C PHE A 975 -14.70 11.03 -3.51
N GLY A 976 -13.37 10.94 -3.55
CA GLY A 976 -12.57 10.25 -2.53
C GLY A 976 -12.05 11.14 -1.39
N GLY A 977 -12.02 12.46 -1.58
CA GLY A 977 -11.45 13.41 -0.63
C GLY A 977 -12.28 13.66 0.63
N ASP A 978 -11.63 14.09 1.71
CA ASP A 978 -12.31 14.46 2.97
C ASP A 978 -13.15 15.74 2.77
N VAL A 979 -14.47 15.57 2.67
CA VAL A 979 -15.45 16.66 2.45
C VAL A 979 -15.38 17.72 3.56
N ARG A 980 -14.90 17.37 4.75
CA ARG A 980 -14.72 18.29 5.89
C ARG A 980 -13.59 19.30 5.65
N ARG A 981 -12.76 19.08 4.63
CA ARG A 981 -11.70 19.96 4.14
C ARG A 981 -11.90 20.40 2.68
N LEU A 982 -13.10 20.23 2.13
CA LEU A 982 -13.45 20.64 0.78
C LEU A 982 -13.41 22.17 0.62
N ASP A 983 -12.36 22.68 -0.02
CA ASP A 983 -12.19 24.09 -0.38
C ASP A 983 -13.09 24.52 -1.55
N GLU A 984 -13.16 25.82 -1.83
CA GLU A 984 -14.02 26.38 -2.89
C GLU A 984 -13.61 25.97 -4.31
N THR A 985 -12.31 25.76 -4.57
CA THR A 985 -11.80 25.34 -5.88
C THR A 985 -12.25 23.92 -6.17
N THR A 986 -11.92 22.98 -5.27
CA THR A 986 -12.35 21.58 -5.39
C THR A 986 -13.88 21.48 -5.38
N SER A 987 -14.58 22.26 -4.56
CA SER A 987 -16.05 22.30 -4.57
C SER A 987 -16.59 22.73 -5.94
N SER A 988 -16.10 23.84 -6.50
CA SER A 988 -16.57 24.35 -7.81
C SER A 988 -16.30 23.38 -8.97
N LEU A 989 -15.19 22.64 -8.89
CA LEU A 989 -14.80 21.59 -9.84
C LEU A 989 -15.80 20.42 -9.81
N ILE A 990 -16.06 19.84 -8.63
CA ILE A 990 -16.92 18.65 -8.48
C ILE A 990 -18.42 18.96 -8.52
N THR A 991 -18.81 20.24 -8.45
CA THR A 991 -20.20 20.71 -8.60
C THR A 991 -20.46 21.50 -9.89
N ASN A 992 -19.55 21.48 -10.88
CA ASN A 992 -19.70 22.25 -12.12
C ASN A 992 -20.95 21.78 -12.91
N PRO A 993 -21.95 22.66 -13.17
CA PRO A 993 -23.23 22.25 -13.74
C PRO A 993 -23.13 21.64 -15.14
N PHE A 994 -22.15 22.03 -15.97
CA PHE A 994 -21.96 21.44 -17.30
C PHE A 994 -21.38 20.02 -17.20
N ILE A 995 -20.39 19.81 -16.35
CA ILE A 995 -19.79 18.50 -16.07
C ILE A 995 -20.85 17.52 -15.56
N LEU A 996 -21.72 17.96 -14.65
CA LEU A 996 -22.81 17.14 -14.11
C LEU A 996 -23.96 16.93 -15.13
N GLU A 997 -24.28 17.92 -15.98
CA GLU A 997 -25.27 17.79 -17.06
C GLU A 997 -24.83 16.77 -18.13
N ILE A 998 -23.56 16.82 -18.55
CA ILE A 998 -22.96 15.84 -19.47
C ILE A 998 -23.04 14.45 -18.85
N ASN A 999 -22.44 14.28 -17.67
CA ASN A 999 -22.38 13.02 -16.94
C ASN A 999 -23.78 12.37 -16.77
N SER A 1000 -24.78 13.14 -16.35
CA SER A 1000 -26.12 12.63 -16.11
C SER A 1000 -26.99 12.49 -17.37
N PHE A 1001 -26.84 13.33 -18.40
CA PHE A 1001 -27.86 13.44 -19.45
C PHE A 1001 -27.36 13.42 -20.91
N SER A 1002 -26.05 13.41 -21.20
CA SER A 1002 -25.60 13.35 -22.60
C SER A 1002 -25.75 11.95 -23.24
N THR A 1003 -25.73 11.93 -24.56
CA THR A 1003 -25.82 10.72 -25.41
C THR A 1003 -24.78 10.79 -26.52
N ASN A 1004 -24.54 9.68 -27.24
CA ASN A 1004 -23.52 9.60 -28.29
C ASN A 1004 -22.10 10.00 -27.81
N ASN A 1005 -21.82 9.73 -26.53
CA ASN A 1005 -20.54 9.97 -25.87
C ASN A 1005 -19.45 9.10 -26.48
N MET A 1006 -18.51 9.71 -27.21
CA MET A 1006 -17.40 8.98 -27.83
C MET A 1006 -16.17 9.86 -28.11
N GLU A 1007 -15.01 9.22 -28.19
CA GLU A 1007 -13.81 9.81 -28.79
C GLU A 1007 -13.97 9.93 -30.31
N PHE A 1008 -13.50 11.04 -30.88
CA PHE A 1008 -13.38 11.24 -32.33
C PHE A 1008 -11.93 11.65 -32.68
N PRO A 1009 -11.33 11.11 -33.76
CA PRO A 1009 -9.90 11.29 -34.06
C PRO A 1009 -9.58 12.56 -34.87
N TYR A 1010 -10.59 13.36 -35.22
CA TYR A 1010 -10.49 14.41 -36.23
C TYR A 1010 -10.09 15.76 -35.61
N VAL A 1011 -8.84 15.85 -35.14
CA VAL A 1011 -8.24 17.05 -34.52
C VAL A 1011 -6.81 17.28 -34.98
N THR A 1012 -6.37 18.53 -34.95
CA THR A 1012 -4.98 18.93 -35.24
C THR A 1012 -4.33 19.57 -34.02
N GLY A 1013 -3.07 19.19 -33.74
CA GLY A 1013 -2.28 19.69 -32.61
C GLY A 1013 -1.02 20.42 -33.08
N THR A 1014 -0.83 21.67 -32.67
CA THR A 1014 0.36 22.48 -33.00
C THR A 1014 1.06 22.97 -31.72
N LYS A 1015 2.36 22.68 -31.59
CA LYS A 1015 3.19 23.12 -30.45
C LYS A 1015 3.41 24.63 -30.45
N VAL A 1016 3.31 25.28 -29.29
CA VAL A 1016 3.51 26.73 -29.15
C VAL A 1016 5.02 27.07 -29.17
N SER A 1017 5.51 27.60 -30.30
CA SER A 1017 6.92 28.01 -30.43
C SER A 1017 7.23 29.26 -29.60
N THR A 1018 8.05 29.11 -28.56
CA THR A 1018 8.49 30.22 -27.70
C THR A 1018 9.63 31.01 -28.34
N ASN A 1019 9.29 32.03 -29.13
CA ASN A 1019 10.26 32.95 -29.74
C ASN A 1019 11.09 33.70 -28.67
N LYS A 1020 12.30 33.21 -28.39
CA LYS A 1020 13.38 34.01 -27.77
C LYS A 1020 14.28 34.59 -28.87
N THR A 1021 14.60 35.87 -28.71
CA THR A 1021 15.22 36.70 -29.76
C THR A 1021 16.62 36.25 -30.15
N THR A 1022 16.90 36.37 -31.45
CA THR A 1022 18.15 36.04 -32.13
C THR A 1022 19.39 36.74 -31.58
N ASN A 1023 20.55 36.07 -31.69
CA ASN A 1023 21.74 36.72 -32.23
C ASN A 1023 22.58 35.72 -33.04
N HIS A 1024 23.20 36.18 -34.13
CA HIS A 1024 23.83 35.29 -35.11
C HIS A 1024 25.27 34.90 -34.75
N SER A 1025 25.64 33.66 -35.09
CA SER A 1025 26.94 33.36 -35.69
C SER A 1025 26.72 32.37 -36.83
N GLN A 1026 27.29 32.65 -38.01
CA GLN A 1026 27.15 31.79 -39.20
C GLN A 1026 28.44 31.01 -39.44
N THR A 1027 28.31 29.71 -39.71
CA THR A 1027 29.29 28.96 -40.51
C THR A 1027 28.57 28.02 -41.46
N THR A 1028 28.79 28.23 -42.76
CA THR A 1028 28.39 27.33 -43.85
C THR A 1028 29.09 25.98 -43.74
N GLY A 1029 28.52 24.85 -44.15
CA GLY A 1029 27.22 24.61 -44.78
C GLY A 1029 27.33 23.43 -45.75
N ARG A 1030 26.33 22.53 -45.80
CA ARG A 1030 26.34 21.40 -46.75
C ARG A 1030 24.93 20.94 -47.11
N SER A 1031 24.70 20.82 -48.42
CA SER A 1031 23.53 20.25 -49.12
C SER A 1031 22.37 19.75 -48.25
N LEU A 1032 21.22 20.41 -48.37
CA LEU A 1032 19.94 19.71 -48.27
C LEU A 1032 19.96 18.49 -49.20
N LYS A 1033 19.48 17.35 -48.70
CA LYS A 1033 19.04 16.19 -49.47
C LYS A 1033 17.67 15.80 -48.93
N GLU A 1034 16.82 15.26 -49.80
CA GLU A 1034 15.45 14.93 -49.41
C GLU A 1034 15.42 13.93 -48.24
N VAL A 1035 14.62 14.25 -47.22
CA VAL A 1035 14.25 13.29 -46.18
C VAL A 1035 13.23 12.35 -46.80
N GLY A 1036 13.66 11.13 -47.16
CA GLY A 1036 12.79 10.12 -47.73
C GLY A 1036 11.70 9.69 -46.74
N THR A 1037 10.49 9.43 -47.25
CA THR A 1037 9.35 8.96 -46.46
C THR A 1037 9.60 7.56 -45.89
N SER A 1038 9.43 7.41 -44.57
CA SER A 1038 9.60 6.12 -43.88
C SER A 1038 8.35 5.24 -44.06
N HIS A 1039 8.40 4.29 -45.00
CA HIS A 1039 7.34 3.28 -45.15
C HIS A 1039 7.49 2.22 -44.05
N THR A 1040 6.65 2.30 -43.01
CA THR A 1040 6.75 1.36 -41.87
C THR A 1040 6.08 0.03 -42.20
N GLN A 1041 6.84 -1.07 -42.10
CA GLN A 1041 6.36 -2.43 -42.32
C GLN A 1041 6.03 -3.13 -40.99
N PHE A 1042 4.83 -3.70 -40.87
CA PHE A 1042 4.33 -4.34 -39.65
C PHE A 1042 4.08 -5.85 -39.86
N VAL A 1043 4.44 -6.67 -38.87
CA VAL A 1043 4.15 -8.12 -38.87
C VAL A 1043 2.82 -8.38 -38.15
N GLY A 1044 1.91 -9.11 -38.80
CA GLY A 1044 0.62 -9.49 -38.23
C GLY A 1044 0.18 -10.91 -38.63
N PHE A 1045 -0.62 -11.53 -37.76
CA PHE A 1045 -1.00 -12.95 -37.88
C PHE A 1045 -2.38 -13.15 -38.53
N THR A 1046 -2.54 -14.22 -39.31
CA THR A 1046 -3.76 -14.55 -40.05
C THR A 1046 -3.89 -16.06 -40.28
N SER A 1047 -5.00 -16.50 -40.89
CA SER A 1047 -5.19 -17.89 -41.33
C SER A 1047 -4.22 -18.25 -42.46
N CYS A 1048 -3.63 -19.43 -42.38
CA CYS A 1048 -2.62 -19.92 -43.34
C CYS A 1048 -3.13 -20.13 -44.78
N ASN A 1049 -4.44 -20.06 -45.00
CA ASN A 1049 -5.04 -20.07 -46.34
C ASN A 1049 -4.93 -18.71 -47.07
N HIS A 1050 -4.40 -17.66 -46.42
CA HIS A 1050 -4.30 -16.32 -46.99
C HIS A 1050 -3.11 -16.17 -47.96
N PRO A 1051 -3.30 -15.71 -49.21
CA PRO A 1051 -2.27 -15.82 -50.26
C PRO A 1051 -0.97 -15.05 -49.99
N LYS A 1052 -0.99 -13.96 -49.20
CA LYS A 1052 0.22 -13.20 -48.83
C LYS A 1052 1.12 -13.88 -47.76
N VAL A 1053 0.81 -15.12 -47.36
CA VAL A 1053 1.58 -15.88 -46.35
C VAL A 1053 2.83 -16.53 -46.94
N ASN A 1054 2.80 -16.95 -48.21
CA ASN A 1054 3.82 -17.81 -48.85
C ASN A 1054 5.07 -17.03 -49.33
N SER A 1055 5.50 -16.04 -48.55
CA SER A 1055 6.51 -15.04 -48.95
C SER A 1055 7.74 -15.03 -48.06
N TRP A 1056 7.91 -15.98 -47.14
CA TRP A 1056 9.10 -16.06 -46.27
C TRP A 1056 10.14 -17.02 -46.84
N SER A 1057 11.42 -16.68 -46.69
CA SER A 1057 12.55 -17.47 -47.23
C SER A 1057 13.77 -17.42 -46.32
N VAL A 1058 14.54 -18.51 -46.25
CA VAL A 1058 15.77 -18.57 -45.44
C VAL A 1058 16.96 -18.02 -46.23
N LYS A 1059 17.79 -17.20 -45.56
CA LYS A 1059 19.09 -16.71 -46.01
C LYS A 1059 20.13 -17.16 -44.99
N ALA A 1060 21.05 -18.03 -45.38
CA ALA A 1060 22.17 -18.43 -44.54
C ALA A 1060 23.19 -17.29 -44.42
N LEU A 1061 23.85 -17.20 -43.27
CA LEU A 1061 25.02 -16.34 -43.02
C LEU A 1061 26.14 -17.20 -42.42
N ASP A 1062 27.38 -16.80 -42.63
CA ASP A 1062 28.52 -17.41 -41.94
C ASP A 1062 28.41 -17.19 -40.42
N GLN A 1063 28.75 -18.22 -39.63
CA GLN A 1063 28.65 -18.28 -38.15
C GLN A 1063 27.26 -18.61 -37.57
N ASP A 1064 26.71 -19.77 -37.96
CA ASP A 1064 25.63 -20.51 -37.24
C ASP A 1064 24.26 -19.82 -37.02
N VAL A 1065 24.00 -18.66 -37.63
CA VAL A 1065 22.68 -17.98 -37.53
C VAL A 1065 22.02 -17.83 -38.90
N ASP A 1066 20.90 -18.54 -39.08
CA ASP A 1066 19.99 -18.34 -40.22
C ASP A 1066 19.25 -17.00 -40.08
N GLN A 1067 19.00 -16.31 -41.18
CA GLN A 1067 17.93 -15.29 -41.26
C GLN A 1067 16.72 -15.87 -42.00
N ILE A 1068 15.50 -15.50 -41.58
CA ILE A 1068 14.28 -15.64 -42.39
C ILE A 1068 13.85 -14.24 -42.85
N CYS A 1069 13.81 -14.03 -44.16
CA CYS A 1069 13.48 -12.77 -44.79
C CYS A 1069 12.15 -12.87 -45.55
N TRP A 1070 11.29 -11.87 -45.38
CA TRP A 1070 10.08 -11.68 -46.19
C TRP A 1070 10.44 -11.15 -47.58
N LYS A 1071 9.78 -11.67 -48.61
CA LYS A 1071 10.16 -11.51 -50.01
C LYS A 1071 9.03 -10.83 -50.77
N GLU A 1072 9.12 -9.51 -50.91
CA GLU A 1072 8.14 -8.70 -51.62
C GLU A 1072 8.16 -8.98 -53.13
N SER A 1073 6.97 -9.05 -53.73
CA SER A 1073 6.82 -9.17 -55.18
C SER A 1073 6.88 -7.78 -55.83
N MET A 1074 8.08 -7.39 -56.24
CA MET A 1074 8.43 -6.13 -56.94
C MET A 1074 8.50 -4.87 -56.05
N GLY A 1075 9.69 -4.63 -55.47
CA GLY A 1075 10.09 -3.38 -54.83
C GLY A 1075 11.61 -3.33 -54.67
N SER A 1076 12.24 -2.16 -54.76
CA SER A 1076 13.70 -1.99 -54.68
C SER A 1076 14.19 -1.62 -53.27
N HIS A 1077 13.63 -2.29 -52.25
CA HIS A 1077 13.91 -2.04 -50.83
C HIS A 1077 14.52 -3.28 -50.17
N GLU A 1078 15.17 -3.11 -49.03
CA GLU A 1078 15.72 -4.25 -48.27
C GLU A 1078 14.58 -5.08 -47.65
N PRO A 1079 14.64 -6.42 -47.72
CA PRO A 1079 13.60 -7.29 -47.19
C PRO A 1079 13.63 -7.35 -45.65
N LEU A 1080 12.46 -7.33 -45.02
CA LEU A 1080 12.32 -7.54 -43.57
C LEU A 1080 12.86 -8.93 -43.18
N CYS A 1081 14.01 -8.97 -42.50
CA CYS A 1081 14.67 -10.19 -42.03
C CYS A 1081 14.63 -10.32 -40.51
N LEU A 1082 14.34 -11.53 -40.02
CA LEU A 1082 14.40 -11.91 -38.61
C LEU A 1082 15.45 -13.00 -38.41
N TYR A 1083 16.13 -13.00 -37.27
CA TYR A 1083 17.18 -13.98 -36.98
C TYR A 1083 16.57 -15.25 -36.39
N LYS A 1084 16.88 -16.41 -36.97
CA LYS A 1084 16.40 -17.73 -36.55
C LYS A 1084 17.46 -18.41 -35.70
N ARG A 1085 17.09 -18.79 -34.47
CA ARG A 1085 17.92 -19.65 -33.61
C ARG A 1085 17.09 -20.79 -33.04
N LYS A 1086 17.70 -21.98 -32.99
CA LYS A 1086 17.12 -23.15 -32.31
C LYS A 1086 17.14 -22.90 -30.79
N PRO A 1087 16.11 -23.30 -30.03
CA PRO A 1087 16.01 -22.97 -28.61
C PRO A 1087 17.12 -23.65 -27.79
N PRO A 1088 17.89 -22.89 -26.96
CA PRO A 1088 18.89 -23.45 -26.07
C PRO A 1088 18.23 -24.04 -24.82
N LEU A 1089 18.45 -25.34 -24.57
CA LEU A 1089 17.91 -26.12 -23.46
C LEU A 1089 18.95 -27.16 -22.99
N PRO A 1090 18.91 -27.67 -21.72
CA PRO A 1090 17.73 -27.73 -20.87
C PRO A 1090 17.82 -27.12 -19.46
N SER A 1091 16.59 -26.84 -18.96
CA SER A 1091 16.03 -27.08 -17.62
C SER A 1091 16.87 -27.82 -16.55
N ASP A 1092 16.58 -27.49 -15.29
CA ASP A 1092 17.12 -28.08 -14.05
C ASP A 1092 16.50 -29.45 -13.68
N ASP A 1093 15.56 -29.98 -14.50
CA ASP A 1093 15.10 -31.36 -14.39
C ASP A 1093 14.91 -32.04 -15.76
N GLY A 1094 15.27 -33.31 -15.84
CA GLY A 1094 15.69 -33.99 -17.07
C GLY A 1094 14.59 -34.80 -17.76
N ARG A 1095 13.69 -34.14 -18.51
CA ARG A 1095 12.88 -34.79 -19.57
C ARG A 1095 12.44 -33.80 -20.65
N LEU A 1096 12.92 -34.05 -21.88
CA LEU A 1096 12.50 -33.36 -23.10
C LEU A 1096 11.62 -34.28 -23.94
N ILE A 1097 10.56 -33.72 -24.54
CA ILE A 1097 10.01 -34.20 -25.81
C ILE A 1097 9.92 -33.00 -26.74
N TYR A 1098 10.79 -32.96 -27.75
CA TYR A 1098 10.67 -32.05 -28.88
C TYR A 1098 9.65 -32.61 -29.87
N ASN A 1099 8.80 -31.75 -30.43
CA ASN A 1099 8.47 -31.88 -31.85
C ASN A 1099 9.62 -31.26 -32.66
N GLN A 1100 10.04 -31.92 -33.72
CA GLN A 1100 11.19 -31.52 -34.52
C GLN A 1100 10.77 -30.56 -35.64
N GLY A 1101 11.15 -29.29 -35.52
CA GLY A 1101 10.92 -28.26 -36.54
C GLY A 1101 11.17 -26.86 -35.99
N GLY A 1102 10.44 -26.53 -34.92
CA GLY A 1102 10.29 -25.17 -34.45
C GLY A 1102 11.56 -24.48 -33.94
N PHE A 1103 11.62 -23.17 -34.16
CA PHE A 1103 12.69 -22.26 -33.76
C PHE A 1103 12.13 -20.94 -33.23
N HIS A 1104 12.96 -20.18 -32.52
CA HIS A 1104 12.64 -18.82 -32.12
C HIS A 1104 13.08 -17.83 -33.20
N LEU A 1105 12.30 -16.77 -33.41
CA LEU A 1105 12.62 -15.66 -34.30
C LEU A 1105 12.87 -14.38 -33.50
N PHE A 1106 14.04 -13.79 -33.70
CA PHE A 1106 14.53 -12.64 -32.96
C PHE A 1106 14.51 -11.38 -33.84
N ALA A 1107 14.16 -10.24 -33.25
CA ALA A 1107 14.15 -8.94 -33.94
C ALA A 1107 15.56 -8.50 -34.39
N SER A 1108 16.61 -8.86 -33.65
CA SER A 1108 18.00 -8.73 -34.09
C SER A 1108 18.91 -9.75 -33.41
N ASP A 1109 20.14 -9.89 -33.92
CA ASP A 1109 21.11 -10.92 -33.53
C ASP A 1109 21.54 -10.87 -32.04
N GLY A 1110 21.30 -9.74 -31.35
CA GLY A 1110 21.68 -9.55 -29.94
C GLY A 1110 20.53 -9.55 -28.92
N MET A 1111 19.27 -9.67 -29.36
CA MET A 1111 18.11 -9.32 -28.52
C MET A 1111 17.58 -10.45 -27.62
N GLU A 1112 17.05 -10.07 -26.46
CA GLU A 1112 16.28 -10.97 -25.58
C GLU A 1112 14.80 -11.12 -26.00
N PHE A 1113 14.41 -10.66 -27.19
CA PHE A 1113 13.01 -10.56 -27.63
C PHE A 1113 12.69 -11.45 -28.83
N CYS A 1114 11.67 -12.28 -28.67
CA CYS A 1114 11.22 -13.32 -29.60
C CYS A 1114 9.82 -13.00 -30.14
N LEU A 1115 9.58 -13.33 -31.41
CA LEU A 1115 8.28 -13.21 -32.05
C LEU A 1115 7.27 -14.15 -31.36
N ASP A 1116 6.18 -13.60 -30.85
CA ASP A 1116 5.15 -14.33 -30.11
C ASP A 1116 3.88 -14.43 -30.96
N ALA A 1117 3.31 -15.62 -31.08
CA ALA A 1117 2.13 -15.88 -31.89
C ALA A 1117 0.81 -15.56 -31.17
N SER A 1118 0.86 -15.24 -29.88
CA SER A 1118 -0.33 -14.92 -29.08
C SER A 1118 -1.07 -13.73 -29.68
N PRO A 1119 -2.40 -13.81 -29.92
CA PRO A 1119 -3.17 -12.75 -30.57
C PRO A 1119 -3.48 -11.54 -29.65
N ARG A 1120 -2.47 -11.08 -28.90
CA ARG A 1120 -2.43 -9.75 -28.27
C ARG A 1120 -2.37 -8.71 -29.38
N LYS A 1121 -3.22 -7.67 -29.33
CA LYS A 1121 -3.48 -6.83 -30.49
C LYS A 1121 -3.00 -5.38 -30.31
N LYS A 1122 -2.04 -4.99 -31.17
CA LYS A 1122 -1.64 -3.61 -31.54
C LYS A 1122 -1.17 -2.63 -30.44
N HIS A 1123 0.09 -2.23 -30.56
CA HIS A 1123 0.55 -0.85 -30.30
C HIS A 1123 1.50 -0.42 -31.44
N ALA A 1124 1.56 0.87 -31.77
CA ALA A 1124 2.49 1.49 -32.73
C ALA A 1124 2.54 3.00 -32.45
N SER A 1125 3.61 3.75 -32.71
CA SER A 1125 5.03 3.48 -33.07
C SER A 1125 5.86 4.66 -32.49
N GLU A 1126 7.19 4.71 -32.43
CA GLU A 1126 8.30 4.20 -33.27
C GLU A 1126 9.47 3.77 -32.35
N GLU A 1127 10.42 2.90 -32.71
CA GLU A 1127 10.63 2.11 -33.93
C GLU A 1127 10.34 0.60 -33.67
N PHE A 1128 10.35 -0.24 -34.72
CA PHE A 1128 10.28 -1.73 -34.64
C PHE A 1128 9.29 -2.28 -33.59
N THR A 1129 8.00 -2.06 -33.81
CA THR A 1129 6.90 -2.22 -32.84
C THR A 1129 6.95 -3.50 -32.00
N SER A 1130 7.06 -3.31 -30.67
CA SER A 1130 7.17 -4.35 -29.65
C SER A 1130 5.93 -5.23 -29.46
N SER A 1131 4.77 -4.89 -30.04
CA SER A 1131 3.50 -5.60 -29.78
C SER A 1131 3.50 -7.09 -30.17
N SER A 1132 4.44 -7.51 -31.01
CA SER A 1132 4.61 -8.90 -31.46
C SER A 1132 5.89 -9.55 -30.95
N PHE A 1133 6.75 -8.81 -30.23
CA PHE A 1133 8.07 -9.27 -29.78
C PHE A 1133 8.18 -9.20 -28.26
N PHE A 1134 8.04 -10.34 -27.60
CA PHE A 1134 8.07 -10.46 -26.14
C PHE A 1134 9.39 -11.06 -25.66
N ARG A 1135 9.75 -10.83 -24.39
CA ARG A 1135 10.99 -11.39 -23.82
C ARG A 1135 10.98 -12.91 -23.94
N CYS A 1136 12.00 -13.46 -24.58
CA CYS A 1136 12.10 -14.87 -24.96
C CYS A 1136 11.92 -15.80 -23.75
N ARG A 1137 11.00 -16.75 -23.88
CA ARG A 1137 10.73 -17.82 -22.90
C ARG A 1137 10.72 -19.16 -23.60
N SER A 1138 10.90 -20.26 -22.86
CA SER A 1138 10.67 -21.61 -23.36
C SER A 1138 9.16 -21.92 -23.43
N ASP A 1139 8.44 -21.13 -24.23
CA ASP A 1139 6.98 -21.10 -24.33
C ASP A 1139 6.54 -21.53 -25.75
N ALA A 1140 5.52 -22.38 -25.85
CA ALA A 1140 5.02 -22.87 -27.13
C ALA A 1140 4.48 -21.75 -28.04
N SER A 1141 4.00 -20.65 -27.45
CA SER A 1141 3.54 -19.46 -28.18
C SER A 1141 4.63 -18.76 -29.00
N GLN A 1142 5.92 -18.96 -28.65
CA GLN A 1142 7.08 -18.32 -29.31
C GLN A 1142 7.83 -19.24 -30.28
N MET A 1143 7.27 -20.43 -30.56
CA MET A 1143 7.86 -21.46 -31.43
C MET A 1143 7.25 -21.45 -32.83
N TRP A 1144 8.10 -21.17 -33.83
CA TRP A 1144 7.74 -21.00 -35.24
C TRP A 1144 8.34 -22.07 -36.16
N ASP A 1145 7.56 -22.51 -37.15
CA ASP A 1145 7.94 -23.43 -38.20
C ASP A 1145 7.86 -22.75 -39.59
N LEU A 1146 8.86 -22.93 -40.45
CA LEU A 1146 8.83 -22.50 -41.85
C LEU A 1146 8.63 -23.70 -42.77
N ASN A 1147 7.53 -23.71 -43.51
CA ASN A 1147 7.20 -24.76 -44.47
C ASN A 1147 7.94 -24.59 -45.81
N SER A 1148 8.04 -25.69 -46.56
CA SER A 1148 8.63 -25.74 -47.91
C SER A 1148 7.94 -24.86 -48.96
N ASN A 1149 6.71 -24.40 -48.69
CA ASN A 1149 5.97 -23.46 -49.55
C ASN A 1149 6.21 -21.97 -49.19
N GLY A 1150 7.09 -21.66 -48.24
CA GLY A 1150 7.38 -20.29 -47.79
C GLY A 1150 6.37 -19.72 -46.79
N SER A 1151 5.45 -20.54 -46.24
CA SER A 1151 4.59 -20.14 -45.12
C SER A 1151 5.30 -20.28 -43.77
N LEU A 1152 5.15 -19.28 -42.90
CA LEU A 1152 5.72 -19.23 -41.55
C LEU A 1152 4.59 -19.34 -40.52
N ILE A 1153 4.56 -20.44 -39.76
CA ILE A 1153 3.43 -20.88 -38.93
C ILE A 1153 3.81 -20.98 -37.45
N SER A 1154 2.91 -20.60 -36.54
CA SER A 1154 3.03 -20.89 -35.11
C SER A 1154 2.63 -22.32 -34.79
N SER A 1155 3.50 -23.04 -34.10
CA SER A 1155 3.25 -24.41 -33.63
C SER A 1155 2.18 -24.55 -32.54
N TYR A 1156 1.78 -23.45 -31.88
CA TYR A 1156 0.79 -23.46 -30.79
C TYR A 1156 -0.61 -23.01 -31.24
N PHE A 1157 -0.70 -21.96 -32.06
CA PHE A 1157 -2.01 -21.43 -32.54
C PHE A 1157 -2.37 -21.83 -33.98
N GLY A 1158 -1.45 -22.41 -34.76
CA GLY A 1158 -1.68 -22.72 -36.18
C GLY A 1158 -1.89 -21.48 -37.07
N LEU A 1159 -1.57 -20.28 -36.57
CA LEU A 1159 -1.66 -19.02 -37.29
C LEU A 1159 -0.38 -18.76 -38.09
N CYS A 1160 -0.52 -18.03 -39.21
CA CYS A 1160 0.56 -17.69 -40.11
C CYS A 1160 0.93 -16.20 -40.07
N ALA A 1161 2.23 -15.91 -40.18
CA ALA A 1161 2.77 -14.55 -40.18
C ALA A 1161 2.69 -13.90 -41.58
N THR A 1162 2.25 -12.64 -41.62
CA THR A 1162 2.21 -11.79 -42.82
C THR A 1162 2.81 -10.42 -42.54
N VAL A 1163 3.39 -9.78 -43.56
CA VAL A 1163 3.83 -8.38 -43.50
C VAL A 1163 2.78 -7.49 -44.15
N LYS A 1164 2.56 -6.31 -43.57
CA LYS A 1164 1.81 -5.21 -44.16
C LYS A 1164 2.65 -3.94 -44.11
N SER A 1165 3.00 -3.40 -45.26
CA SER A 1165 3.25 -1.97 -45.42
C SER A 1165 1.96 -1.19 -45.18
N ILE A 1166 2.08 -0.03 -44.54
CA ILE A 1166 1.00 0.97 -44.45
C ILE A 1166 1.62 2.31 -44.86
N ASP A 1167 1.11 2.89 -45.93
CA ASP A 1167 1.48 4.26 -46.31
C ASP A 1167 0.77 5.23 -45.37
N ALA A 1168 1.48 5.65 -44.33
CA ALA A 1168 0.96 6.51 -43.28
C ALA A 1168 0.82 7.96 -43.78
N ASN A 1169 -0.39 8.50 -43.69
CA ASN A 1169 -0.70 9.91 -43.79
C ASN A 1169 -1.60 10.29 -42.60
N VAL A 1170 -1.48 11.54 -42.14
CA VAL A 1170 -2.19 12.13 -40.98
C VAL A 1170 -1.66 11.72 -39.59
N ASP A 1171 -0.43 12.17 -39.35
CA ASP A 1171 -0.03 13.07 -38.24
C ASP A 1171 0.28 12.57 -36.81
N ASN A 1172 1.08 13.39 -36.12
CA ASN A 1172 1.74 13.16 -34.83
C ASN A 1172 1.29 14.20 -33.78
N SER A 1173 0.55 13.81 -32.74
CA SER A 1173 0.53 14.54 -31.45
C SER A 1173 -0.14 13.72 -30.33
N GLY A 1174 0.26 13.95 -29.08
CA GLY A 1174 -0.42 13.41 -27.88
C GLY A 1174 -1.70 14.16 -27.55
N VAL A 1175 -2.60 14.30 -28.53
CA VAL A 1175 -3.87 15.04 -28.41
C VAL A 1175 -5.04 14.06 -28.49
N ARG A 1176 -6.08 14.28 -27.69
CA ARG A 1176 -7.30 13.46 -27.65
C ARG A 1176 -8.54 14.35 -27.68
N SER A 1177 -9.68 13.81 -28.13
CA SER A 1177 -10.89 14.61 -28.30
C SER A 1177 -12.17 13.80 -28.22
N TRP A 1178 -13.14 14.30 -27.44
CA TRP A 1178 -14.41 13.64 -27.19
C TRP A 1178 -15.59 14.53 -27.61
N ILE A 1179 -16.67 13.90 -28.05
CA ILE A 1179 -17.93 14.55 -28.41
C ILE A 1179 -19.10 13.87 -27.71
N ALA A 1180 -20.16 14.64 -27.42
CA ALA A 1180 -21.43 14.13 -26.93
C ALA A 1180 -22.61 15.06 -27.31
N THR A 1181 -23.81 14.50 -27.43
CA THR A 1181 -25.06 15.24 -27.68
C THR A 1181 -25.82 15.44 -26.37
N GLY A 1182 -26.11 16.69 -26.01
CA GLY A 1182 -26.94 17.03 -24.86
C GLY A 1182 -28.44 16.90 -25.10
N ARG A 1183 -29.20 16.85 -24.00
CA ARG A 1183 -30.65 16.57 -24.01
C ARG A 1183 -31.54 17.68 -24.59
N LYS A 1184 -31.00 18.87 -24.87
CA LYS A 1184 -31.70 19.98 -25.54
C LYS A 1184 -31.25 20.12 -27.00
N GLY A 1185 -30.32 19.28 -27.46
CA GLY A 1185 -29.70 19.38 -28.77
C GLY A 1185 -28.41 20.21 -28.78
N GLU A 1186 -27.87 20.61 -27.64
CA GLU A 1186 -26.51 21.14 -27.53
C GLU A 1186 -25.47 20.05 -27.89
N VAL A 1187 -24.29 20.44 -28.36
CA VAL A 1187 -23.16 19.54 -28.65
C VAL A 1187 -22.02 19.88 -27.72
N TYR A 1188 -21.54 18.90 -26.95
CA TYR A 1188 -20.38 19.03 -26.08
C TYR A 1188 -19.14 18.52 -26.82
N VAL A 1189 -18.06 19.30 -26.80
CA VAL A 1189 -16.77 18.92 -27.38
C VAL A 1189 -15.67 19.14 -26.36
N ALA A 1190 -14.93 18.10 -25.99
CA ALA A 1190 -13.76 18.20 -25.12
C ALA A 1190 -12.48 17.97 -25.93
N LEU A 1191 -11.50 18.85 -25.77
CA LEU A 1191 -10.16 18.76 -26.36
C LEU A 1191 -9.14 18.58 -25.22
N PHE A 1192 -8.27 17.57 -25.32
CA PHE A 1192 -7.33 17.19 -24.27
C PHE A 1192 -5.90 17.17 -24.78
N ASN A 1193 -4.97 17.72 -23.99
CA ASN A 1193 -3.55 17.76 -24.30
C ASN A 1193 -2.76 16.79 -23.40
N LEU A 1194 -2.47 15.59 -23.87
CA LEU A 1194 -1.65 14.62 -23.12
C LEU A 1194 -0.14 14.84 -23.30
N ASN A 1195 0.29 15.83 -24.08
CA ASN A 1195 1.71 16.15 -24.25
C ASN A 1195 2.28 16.86 -23.00
N SER A 1196 3.57 16.66 -22.75
CA SER A 1196 4.37 17.39 -21.75
C SER A 1196 4.66 18.87 -22.13
N GLU A 1197 3.88 19.44 -23.05
CA GLU A 1197 4.06 20.77 -23.63
C GLU A 1197 2.70 21.38 -24.00
N LYS A 1198 2.57 22.70 -23.84
CA LYS A 1198 1.39 23.46 -24.23
C LYS A 1198 1.14 23.36 -25.75
N THR A 1199 -0.09 22.99 -26.13
CA THR A 1199 -0.47 22.67 -27.51
C THR A 1199 -1.72 23.43 -27.92
N VAL A 1200 -1.72 24.01 -29.12
CA VAL A 1200 -2.94 24.52 -29.78
C VAL A 1200 -3.66 23.34 -30.40
N ILE A 1201 -4.89 23.06 -29.95
CA ILE A 1201 -5.73 21.98 -30.49
C ILE A 1201 -6.88 22.60 -31.28
N SER A 1202 -7.16 22.08 -32.48
CA SER A 1202 -8.22 22.57 -33.36
C SER A 1202 -9.05 21.46 -34.00
N ALA A 1203 -10.34 21.71 -34.23
CA ALA A 1203 -11.28 20.83 -34.93
C ALA A 1203 -12.17 21.65 -35.89
N THR A 1204 -12.43 21.19 -37.10
CA THR A 1204 -13.34 21.89 -38.04
C THR A 1204 -14.81 21.51 -37.82
N MET A 1205 -15.73 22.34 -38.31
CA MET A 1205 -17.17 22.01 -38.30
C MET A 1205 -17.50 20.76 -39.13
N SER A 1206 -16.67 20.43 -40.14
CA SER A 1206 -16.78 19.18 -40.90
C SER A 1206 -16.35 17.97 -40.08
N ASP A 1207 -15.32 18.10 -39.25
CA ASP A 1207 -14.83 17.05 -38.36
C ASP A 1207 -15.88 16.71 -37.29
N LEU A 1208 -16.47 17.74 -36.68
CA LEU A 1208 -17.57 17.61 -35.71
C LEU A 1208 -18.85 17.04 -36.35
N THR A 1209 -19.15 17.42 -37.60
CA THR A 1209 -20.25 16.81 -38.38
C THR A 1209 -19.97 15.33 -38.67
N GLY A 1210 -18.73 14.96 -39.00
CA GLY A 1210 -18.33 13.57 -39.24
C GLY A 1210 -18.46 12.67 -38.00
N ALA A 1211 -18.35 13.24 -36.81
CA ALA A 1211 -18.52 12.54 -35.54
C ALA A 1211 -19.97 12.45 -35.04
N LEU A 1212 -20.93 13.18 -35.63
CA LEU A 1212 -22.35 13.16 -35.23
C LEU A 1212 -23.24 12.48 -36.29
N PRO A 1213 -23.46 11.15 -36.21
CA PRO A 1213 -24.25 10.43 -37.21
C PRO A 1213 -25.69 10.96 -37.28
N GLY A 1214 -26.07 11.46 -38.46
CA GLY A 1214 -27.41 11.98 -38.75
C GLY A 1214 -27.62 13.47 -38.51
N ARG A 1215 -26.61 14.25 -38.10
CA ARG A 1215 -26.73 15.70 -37.88
C ARG A 1215 -25.69 16.49 -38.68
N SER A 1216 -26.14 17.25 -39.68
CA SER A 1216 -25.28 18.15 -40.46
C SER A 1216 -25.11 19.48 -39.73
N LEU A 1217 -23.89 19.81 -39.26
CA LEU A 1217 -23.58 21.14 -38.71
C LEU A 1217 -23.15 22.13 -39.82
N ASN A 1218 -22.78 21.62 -40.99
CA ASN A 1218 -22.24 22.37 -42.14
C ASN A 1218 -23.22 23.37 -42.80
N ALA A 1219 -24.39 23.62 -42.23
CA ALA A 1219 -25.45 24.48 -42.78
C ALA A 1219 -25.96 25.54 -41.80
N THR A 1220 -25.47 25.57 -40.57
CA THR A 1220 -26.02 26.39 -39.48
C THR A 1220 -24.92 27.07 -38.68
N SER A 1221 -25.14 28.34 -38.32
CA SER A 1221 -24.25 29.11 -37.46
C SER A 1221 -24.33 28.63 -36.02
N CYS A 1222 -23.33 27.88 -35.57
CA CYS A 1222 -23.26 27.39 -34.19
C CYS A 1222 -22.74 28.48 -33.25
N HIS A 1223 -23.40 28.69 -32.11
CA HIS A 1223 -22.91 29.57 -31.05
C HIS A 1223 -22.18 28.77 -29.97
N GLY A 1224 -20.91 29.10 -29.68
CA GLY A 1224 -20.07 28.31 -28.77
C GLY A 1224 -19.65 29.04 -27.48
N THR A 1225 -19.46 28.29 -26.40
CA THR A 1225 -18.88 28.80 -25.14
C THR A 1225 -17.94 27.76 -24.53
N GLU A 1226 -16.79 28.18 -24.03
CA GLU A 1226 -15.85 27.31 -23.30
C GLU A 1226 -16.13 27.34 -21.78
N VAL A 1227 -16.22 26.16 -21.17
CA VAL A 1227 -16.76 25.93 -19.83
C VAL A 1227 -15.80 26.34 -18.72
N TRP A 1228 -14.50 26.06 -18.84
CA TRP A 1228 -13.55 26.27 -17.75
C TRP A 1228 -13.09 27.73 -17.61
N SER A 1229 -13.10 28.48 -18.71
CA SER A 1229 -12.80 29.92 -18.75
C SER A 1229 -14.05 30.81 -18.78
N GLY A 1230 -15.23 30.24 -19.04
CA GLY A 1230 -16.48 31.00 -19.25
C GLY A 1230 -16.46 31.85 -20.53
N LYS A 1231 -15.51 31.61 -21.44
CA LYS A 1231 -15.30 32.42 -22.64
C LYS A 1231 -16.36 32.12 -23.70
N ASP A 1232 -17.19 33.11 -23.98
CA ASP A 1232 -18.03 33.12 -25.18
C ASP A 1232 -17.14 33.16 -26.44
N LEU A 1233 -17.39 32.27 -27.40
CA LEU A 1233 -16.72 32.21 -28.69
C LEU A 1233 -17.52 32.89 -29.81
N GLY A 1234 -18.81 33.18 -29.56
CA GLY A 1234 -19.71 33.73 -30.57
C GLY A 1234 -20.05 32.73 -31.68
N GLU A 1235 -20.24 33.27 -32.88
CA GLU A 1235 -20.64 32.55 -34.09
C GLU A 1235 -19.46 31.78 -34.70
N ILE A 1236 -19.41 30.46 -34.49
CA ILE A 1236 -18.40 29.56 -35.07
C ILE A 1236 -18.81 29.20 -36.50
N LYS A 1237 -17.87 29.36 -37.44
CA LYS A 1237 -18.12 29.17 -38.88
C LYS A 1237 -17.34 28.00 -39.45
N ASP A 1238 -16.01 27.99 -39.27
CA ASP A 1238 -15.13 27.00 -39.91
C ASP A 1238 -14.53 25.99 -38.91
N SER A 1239 -14.08 26.45 -37.74
CA SER A 1239 -13.41 25.61 -36.74
C SER A 1239 -13.48 26.18 -35.31
N ILE A 1240 -13.28 25.30 -34.33
CA ILE A 1240 -12.87 25.64 -32.97
C ILE A 1240 -11.36 25.44 -32.83
N SER A 1241 -10.70 26.31 -32.06
CA SER A 1241 -9.26 26.26 -31.80
C SER A 1241 -8.94 26.87 -30.43
N MET A 1242 -8.08 26.22 -29.64
CA MET A 1242 -7.71 26.67 -28.31
C MET A 1242 -6.28 26.25 -27.94
N GLU A 1243 -5.55 27.17 -27.31
CA GLU A 1243 -4.36 26.83 -26.52
C GLU A 1243 -4.78 26.01 -25.28
N VAL A 1244 -4.23 24.79 -25.14
CA VAL A 1244 -4.45 23.91 -23.99
C VAL A 1244 -3.11 23.64 -23.31
N GLU A 1245 -3.04 23.86 -22.00
CA GLU A 1245 -1.84 23.65 -21.20
C GLU A 1245 -1.42 22.17 -21.14
N MET A 1246 -0.19 21.91 -20.68
CA MET A 1246 0.31 20.55 -20.42
C MET A 1246 -0.67 19.78 -19.53
N HIS A 1247 -1.08 18.58 -19.95
CA HIS A 1247 -2.04 17.70 -19.26
C HIS A 1247 -3.46 18.28 -19.06
N GLY A 1248 -3.73 19.47 -19.61
CA GLY A 1248 -5.00 20.18 -19.49
C GLY A 1248 -6.04 19.80 -20.55
N CYS A 1249 -7.22 20.41 -20.41
CA CYS A 1249 -8.34 20.28 -21.34
C CYS A 1249 -9.05 21.61 -21.59
N ALA A 1250 -9.79 21.69 -22.70
CA ALA A 1250 -10.82 22.71 -22.95
C ALA A 1250 -12.15 22.01 -23.28
N LEU A 1251 -13.26 22.54 -22.76
CA LEU A 1251 -14.59 21.94 -22.93
C LEU A 1251 -15.56 22.96 -23.50
N PHE A 1252 -16.12 22.69 -24.68
CA PHE A 1252 -17.02 23.57 -25.39
C PHE A 1252 -18.46 23.08 -25.35
N VAL A 1253 -19.39 24.01 -25.18
CA VAL A 1253 -20.82 23.80 -25.42
C VAL A 1253 -21.20 24.55 -26.70
N LEU A 1254 -21.66 23.82 -27.71
CA LEU A 1254 -22.02 24.35 -29.02
C LEU A 1254 -23.54 24.25 -29.22
N ASN A 1255 -24.17 25.39 -29.44
CA ASN A 1255 -25.59 25.48 -29.76
C ASN A 1255 -25.73 25.65 -31.29
N CYS A 1256 -25.88 24.53 -31.98
CA CYS A 1256 -26.14 24.48 -33.43
C CYS A 1256 -27.65 24.30 -33.66
N PRO A 1257 -28.37 25.34 -34.15
CA PRO A 1257 -29.82 25.30 -34.34
C PRO A 1257 -30.25 24.35 -35.48
#